data_AF-A0A6J4M647-F1
#
_entry.id   AF-A0A6J4M647-F1
#
_cell.length_a   1.000
_cell.length_b   1.000
_cell.length_c   1.000
_cell.angle_alpha   90.00
_cell.angle_beta   90.00
_cell.angle_gamma   90.00
#
_symmetry.space_group_name_H-M   'P 1'
#
loop_
_entity.id
_entity.type
_entity.pdbx_description
1 polymer ?
#
loop_
_entity_poly.entity_id
_entity_poly.type
_entity_poly.pdbx_seq_one_letter_code
_entity_poly.pdbx_strand_id
1 'polypeptide(L)'
;MEDGRERDGIFESEEFVNLIECTVSPSKKKAEEDSEKLSRLIRKYEVKHPTKHVKGWFITLKEPTADQKTSVERRKERIVAISYDQFRSKLVDARTYLTLRAKHAFGSVRDPETGAAELVLDYVPLDILDREGGTYSVKVISEGLNLGGRFMLMGDYGAGKSSTMREIFHVSAKRFWDLKTLRFPVMLNLRDHHGQTDPSEALERHARKIGFSSPTHLVRAWRAGYAELMLDGFDEIATAGWAGRTKKLKVLRYRSMELIRSFVRESPATTGIIIAGREHFFDNEVELSDALGISNAFRRLTLSEFSADQVTTYLRRRGWKDTVPEWLPSRPLLLGYLASRGLLQETLWTELGSSPAVGWDGLLQRVSEREAEIEAGIDADTVRTLIERLATLARSSVDGLGPLLPDQIIGAFSDVCGYTPDDRGAVLLQRLPGLGGHSSEDGARVFIDRDLAAVASAGDVLRYIDSPFVAELDSSNWQAALPPLGTELIAHRCGIQRSSPSKLGAALRYVAEQPDQGTLAADVAMVIQQMGFAYSDAKVFIRGAMVPELILSKHAGDTSRIEFQDCVVIRLDVEHDAPAAAMPVFVRCYFTRVEGRSGTDDMPPTKFVDCDFESFENAAETTNALMELPLPTGSKVLLTALKKLYAQSGSGRRESAMYRGLDHRAREHVTGVLELLRKEGFAVRARIADRTIWMPSRDTEVRRRALKMLAAPSAAADPLLREAATL
;
A
#
# COMPACT_ATOMS: atom_id res chain seq x y z
N MET A 1 61.10 -5.34 1.13
CA MET A 1 62.23 -6.29 1.11
C MET A 1 63.05 -6.11 2.37
N GLU A 2 63.39 -7.20 3.06
CA GLU A 2 64.27 -7.18 4.24
C GLU A 2 65.34 -8.26 4.07
N ASP A 3 66.61 -7.89 4.26
CA ASP A 3 67.79 -8.74 4.01
C ASP A 3 67.83 -9.31 2.58
N GLY A 4 67.46 -8.49 1.58
CA GLY A 4 67.45 -8.88 0.17
C GLY A 4 66.41 -9.93 -0.21
N ARG A 5 65.44 -10.20 0.67
CA ARG A 5 64.35 -11.14 0.41
C ARG A 5 62.99 -10.45 0.52
N GLU A 6 62.06 -10.91 -0.31
CA GLU A 6 60.67 -10.51 -0.26
C GLU A 6 59.99 -11.06 1.01
N ARG A 7 59.06 -10.28 1.57
CA ARG A 7 58.32 -10.57 2.80
C ARG A 7 56.89 -10.15 2.55
N ASP A 8 55.94 -10.95 3.00
CA ASP A 8 54.52 -10.68 2.75
C ASP A 8 54.00 -9.52 3.62
N GLY A 9 54.54 -9.35 4.84
CA GLY A 9 54.23 -8.17 5.65
C GLY A 9 55.02 -8.05 6.95
N ILE A 10 55.35 -6.81 7.32
CA ILE A 10 55.89 -6.45 8.63
C ILE A 10 55.11 -5.22 9.10
N PHE A 11 54.38 -5.35 10.20
CA PHE A 11 53.52 -4.31 10.74
C PHE A 11 53.93 -3.99 12.17
N GLU A 12 54.41 -2.77 12.38
CA GLU A 12 54.84 -2.27 13.68
C GLU A 12 53.76 -1.34 14.25
N SER A 13 53.30 -1.62 15.48
CA SER A 13 52.48 -0.72 16.28
C SER A 13 53.27 -0.24 17.50
N GLU A 14 52.65 0.55 18.39
CA GLU A 14 53.32 1.04 19.60
C GLU A 14 53.84 -0.10 20.49
N GLU A 15 53.06 -1.18 20.63
CA GLU A 15 53.38 -2.29 21.53
C GLU A 15 53.78 -3.59 20.81
N PHE A 16 53.48 -3.74 19.51
CA PHE A 16 53.66 -5.02 18.81
C PHE A 16 54.43 -4.88 17.50
N VAL A 17 55.14 -5.95 17.13
CA VAL A 17 55.65 -6.18 15.78
C VAL A 17 55.03 -7.46 15.24
N ASN A 18 54.20 -7.35 14.21
CA ASN A 18 53.53 -8.46 13.55
C ASN A 18 54.23 -8.80 12.24
N LEU A 19 54.75 -10.02 12.15
CA LEU A 19 55.47 -10.55 11.00
C LEU A 19 54.57 -11.54 10.27
N ILE A 20 54.40 -11.40 8.97
CA ILE A 20 53.42 -12.16 8.20
C ILE A 20 54.11 -12.90 7.05
N GLU A 21 53.78 -14.18 6.93
CA GLU A 21 54.00 -14.98 5.72
C GLU A 21 52.68 -15.67 5.34
N CYS A 22 52.31 -15.58 4.08
CA CYS A 22 51.05 -16.06 3.51
C CYS A 22 51.30 -17.18 2.50
N THR A 23 50.45 -18.20 2.48
CA THR A 23 50.55 -19.28 1.49
C THR A 23 49.20 -19.85 1.06
N VAL A 24 49.12 -20.24 -0.20
CA VAL A 24 48.00 -21.04 -0.74
C VAL A 24 48.33 -22.54 -0.80
N SER A 25 49.59 -22.92 -0.51
CA SER A 25 50.04 -24.30 -0.59
C SER A 25 49.58 -25.10 0.63
N PRO A 26 49.03 -26.32 0.46
CA PRO A 26 48.75 -27.23 1.57
C PRO A 26 49.99 -28.01 2.03
N SER A 27 51.16 -27.78 1.41
CA SER A 27 52.38 -28.57 1.65
C SER A 27 52.97 -28.30 3.04
N LYS A 28 53.36 -29.39 3.71
CA LYS A 28 54.15 -29.36 4.95
C LYS A 28 55.49 -28.64 4.78
N LYS A 29 56.20 -28.92 3.68
CA LYS A 29 57.51 -28.33 3.37
C LYS A 29 57.45 -26.79 3.35
N LYS A 30 56.38 -26.25 2.78
CA LYS A 30 56.16 -24.80 2.71
C LYS A 30 55.96 -24.18 4.10
N ALA A 31 55.24 -24.86 4.99
CA ALA A 31 55.10 -24.43 6.38
C ALA A 31 56.44 -24.50 7.14
N GLU A 32 57.28 -25.51 6.91
CA GLU A 32 58.61 -25.61 7.52
C GLU A 32 59.54 -24.46 7.07
N GLU A 33 59.52 -24.12 5.78
CA GLU A 33 60.31 -23.02 5.20
C GLU A 33 59.85 -21.65 5.69
N ASP A 34 58.54 -21.36 5.63
CA ASP A 34 58.01 -20.05 6.00
C ASP A 34 58.04 -19.84 7.52
N SER A 35 57.82 -20.89 8.32
CA SER A 35 58.04 -20.81 9.77
C SER A 35 59.50 -20.52 10.13
N GLU A 36 60.47 -21.07 9.41
CA GLU A 36 61.89 -20.76 9.64
C GLU A 36 62.24 -19.30 9.32
N LYS A 37 61.63 -18.75 8.28
CA LYS A 37 61.78 -17.32 7.97
C LYS A 37 61.20 -16.48 9.09
N LEU A 38 59.97 -16.78 9.54
CA LEU A 38 59.32 -16.09 10.65
C LEU A 38 60.14 -16.18 11.94
N SER A 39 60.65 -17.36 12.31
CA SER A 39 61.49 -17.55 13.51
C SER A 39 62.73 -16.65 13.49
N ARG A 40 63.42 -16.55 12.35
CA ARG A 40 64.59 -15.67 12.20
C ARG A 40 64.23 -14.20 12.32
N LEU A 41 63.11 -13.80 11.72
CA LEU A 41 62.63 -12.41 11.80
C LEU A 41 62.20 -12.05 13.22
N ILE A 42 61.52 -12.95 13.93
CA ILE A 42 61.11 -12.74 15.31
C ILE A 42 62.34 -12.41 16.16
N ARG A 43 63.37 -13.26 16.13
CA ARG A 43 64.61 -13.02 16.91
C ARG A 43 65.29 -11.70 16.55
N LYS A 44 65.31 -11.34 15.26
CA LYS A 44 65.88 -10.06 14.79
C LYS A 44 65.12 -8.86 15.35
N TYR A 45 63.79 -8.91 15.26
CA TYR A 45 62.93 -7.80 15.69
C TYR A 45 62.79 -7.71 17.21
N GLU A 46 62.95 -8.81 17.95
CA GLU A 46 63.02 -8.78 19.42
C GLU A 46 64.27 -8.03 19.90
N VAL A 47 65.42 -8.22 19.23
CA VAL A 47 66.64 -7.45 19.53
C VAL A 47 66.48 -5.98 19.12
N LYS A 48 65.87 -5.73 17.96
CA LYS A 48 65.67 -4.37 17.44
C LYS A 48 64.66 -3.56 18.26
N HIS A 49 63.64 -4.20 18.81
CA HIS A 49 62.58 -3.58 19.60
C HIS A 49 62.40 -4.30 20.95
N PRO A 50 63.31 -4.10 21.93
CA PRO A 50 63.32 -4.84 23.19
C PRO A 50 62.05 -4.66 24.04
N THR A 51 61.34 -3.54 23.84
CA THR A 51 60.13 -3.17 24.56
C THR A 51 58.84 -3.61 23.88
N LYS A 52 58.90 -4.10 22.63
CA LYS A 52 57.71 -4.51 21.86
C LYS A 52 57.54 -6.02 21.84
N HIS A 53 56.29 -6.46 21.78
CA HIS A 53 55.96 -7.86 21.60
C HIS A 53 56.00 -8.26 20.12
N VAL A 54 56.94 -9.13 19.77
CA VAL A 54 57.08 -9.63 18.40
C VAL A 54 56.29 -10.94 18.22
N LYS A 55 55.52 -11.04 17.14
CA LYS A 55 54.66 -12.19 16.84
C LYS A 55 54.68 -12.54 15.35
N GLY A 56 54.79 -13.82 15.05
CA GLY A 56 54.72 -14.35 13.68
C GLY A 56 53.33 -14.89 13.34
N TRP A 57 52.90 -14.66 12.11
CA TRP A 57 51.64 -15.15 11.56
C TRP A 57 51.93 -15.94 10.29
N PHE A 58 51.66 -17.24 10.36
CA PHE A 58 51.65 -18.12 9.20
C PHE A 58 50.21 -18.28 8.74
N ILE A 59 49.87 -17.64 7.62
CA ILE A 59 48.49 -17.49 7.17
C ILE A 59 48.26 -18.36 5.92
N THR A 60 47.31 -19.28 6.01
CA THR A 60 46.87 -20.11 4.87
C THR A 60 45.56 -19.63 4.29
N LEU A 61 45.33 -19.76 2.98
CA LEU A 61 44.05 -19.35 2.37
C LEU A 61 42.83 -20.07 2.97
N LYS A 62 42.97 -21.37 3.26
CA LYS A 62 41.97 -22.21 3.94
C LYS A 62 42.48 -22.61 5.33
N GLU A 63 41.73 -23.41 6.08
CA GLU A 63 42.23 -23.98 7.33
C GLU A 63 43.57 -24.71 7.14
N PRO A 64 44.61 -24.39 7.94
CA PRO A 64 45.89 -25.05 7.83
C PRO A 64 45.76 -26.53 8.19
N THR A 65 46.44 -27.39 7.43
CA THR A 65 46.39 -28.84 7.65
C THR A 65 47.04 -29.22 8.99
N ALA A 66 46.73 -30.42 9.51
CA ALA A 66 47.33 -30.92 10.75
C ALA A 66 48.87 -30.96 10.68
N ASP A 67 49.43 -31.35 9.53
CA ASP A 67 50.87 -31.36 9.29
C ASP A 67 51.48 -29.95 9.30
N GLN A 68 50.79 -28.97 8.72
CA GLN A 68 51.23 -27.57 8.75
C GLN A 68 51.22 -27.00 10.17
N LYS A 69 50.13 -27.21 10.92
CA LYS A 69 50.03 -26.81 12.33
C LYS A 69 51.16 -27.41 13.17
N THR A 70 51.36 -28.72 13.06
CA THR A 70 52.42 -29.44 13.78
C THR A 70 53.82 -28.92 13.42
N SER A 71 54.05 -28.57 12.15
CA SER A 71 55.35 -28.06 11.69
C SER A 71 55.65 -26.66 12.23
N VAL A 72 54.63 -25.81 12.33
CA VAL A 72 54.75 -24.47 12.92
C VAL A 72 54.95 -24.55 14.44
N GLU A 73 54.17 -25.38 15.13
CA GLU A 73 54.24 -25.55 16.60
C GLU A 73 55.61 -26.03 17.09
N ARG A 74 56.31 -26.86 16.29
CA ARG A 74 57.66 -27.36 16.61
C ARG A 74 58.71 -26.27 16.79
N ARG A 75 58.50 -25.08 16.22
CA ARG A 75 59.49 -24.00 16.23
C ARG A 75 59.63 -23.33 17.61
N LYS A 76 58.70 -23.52 18.56
CA LYS A 76 58.70 -22.90 19.92
C LYS A 76 58.66 -21.36 19.96
N GLU A 77 58.99 -20.65 18.88
CA GLU A 77 58.77 -19.21 18.77
C GLU A 77 57.27 -18.88 18.66
N ARG A 78 56.91 -17.60 18.89
CA ARG A 78 55.54 -17.08 18.93
C ARG A 78 54.90 -16.99 17.53
N ILE A 79 54.90 -18.09 16.78
CA ILE A 79 54.30 -18.21 15.46
C ILE A 79 52.93 -18.85 15.60
N VAL A 80 51.92 -18.23 15.01
CA VAL A 80 50.55 -18.78 14.99
C VAL A 80 50.18 -19.17 13.57
N ALA A 81 49.80 -20.43 13.37
CA ALA A 81 49.25 -20.94 12.13
C ALA A 81 47.72 -20.79 12.12
N ILE A 82 47.20 -20.01 11.19
CA ILE A 82 45.76 -19.72 11.08
C ILE A 82 45.33 -19.62 9.62
N SER A 83 44.04 -19.80 9.37
CA SER A 83 43.47 -19.44 8.08
C SER A 83 43.36 -17.93 7.91
N TYR A 84 43.26 -17.49 6.66
CA TYR A 84 42.99 -16.10 6.32
C TYR A 84 41.68 -15.61 6.97
N ASP A 85 40.66 -16.47 7.05
CA ASP A 85 39.39 -16.15 7.73
C ASP A 85 39.59 -15.92 9.24
N GLN A 86 40.37 -16.79 9.91
CA GLN A 86 40.73 -16.64 11.33
C GLN A 86 41.63 -15.43 11.61
N PHE A 87 42.49 -15.05 10.67
CA PHE A 87 43.29 -13.83 10.83
C PHE A 87 42.40 -12.60 10.69
N ARG A 88 41.53 -12.58 9.69
CA ARG A 88 40.55 -11.51 9.46
C ARG A 88 39.58 -11.34 10.63
N SER A 89 39.12 -12.42 11.24
CA SER A 89 38.16 -12.35 12.37
C SER A 89 38.73 -11.61 13.60
N LYS A 90 40.06 -11.42 13.67
CA LYS A 90 40.70 -10.57 14.68
C LYS A 90 40.47 -9.07 14.45
N LEU A 91 40.18 -8.66 13.21
CA LEU A 91 39.78 -7.28 12.90
C LEU A 91 38.31 -7.05 13.24
N VAL A 92 37.45 -8.01 12.88
CA VAL A 92 36.02 -7.97 13.17
C VAL A 92 35.44 -9.38 13.23
N ASP A 93 34.71 -9.66 14.31
CA ASP A 93 33.89 -10.87 14.41
C ASP A 93 32.53 -10.63 13.75
N ALA A 94 32.55 -10.58 12.42
CA ALA A 94 31.36 -10.38 11.61
C ALA A 94 30.33 -11.51 11.81
N ARG A 95 30.78 -12.74 12.12
CA ARG A 95 29.90 -13.89 12.37
C ARG A 95 29.02 -13.64 13.59
N THR A 96 29.63 -13.28 14.72
CA THR A 96 28.88 -12.94 15.95
C THR A 96 27.99 -11.72 15.74
N TYR A 97 28.48 -10.69 15.05
CA TYR A 97 27.65 -9.52 14.71
C TYR A 97 26.40 -9.92 13.92
N LEU A 98 26.52 -10.72 12.85
CA LEU A 98 25.40 -11.11 12.00
C LEU A 98 24.36 -11.94 12.79
N THR A 99 24.82 -12.84 13.67
CA THR A 99 23.93 -13.63 14.53
C THR A 99 23.17 -12.77 15.52
N LEU A 100 23.82 -11.81 16.17
CA LEU A 100 23.16 -10.89 17.10
C LEU A 100 22.22 -9.94 16.37
N ARG A 101 22.65 -9.39 15.23
CA ARG A 101 21.85 -8.46 14.44
C ARG A 101 20.58 -9.11 13.89
N ALA A 102 20.62 -10.39 13.51
CA ALA A 102 19.46 -11.14 13.02
C ALA A 102 18.36 -11.29 14.09
N LYS A 103 18.70 -11.23 15.38
CA LYS A 103 17.76 -11.30 16.51
C LYS A 103 17.20 -9.94 16.93
N HIS A 104 17.75 -8.85 16.41
CA HIS A 104 17.29 -7.49 16.69
C HIS A 104 16.32 -7.00 15.60
N ALA A 105 15.37 -6.13 15.97
CA ALA A 105 14.36 -5.63 15.05
C ALA A 105 14.98 -4.93 13.81
N PHE A 106 14.35 -5.13 12.65
CA PHE A 106 14.72 -4.50 11.38
C PHE A 106 13.74 -3.36 11.07
N GLY A 107 14.13 -2.13 11.36
CA GLY A 107 13.26 -0.96 11.21
C GLY A 107 11.91 -1.15 11.89
N SER A 108 10.84 -1.04 11.10
CA SER A 108 9.46 -1.26 11.56
C SER A 108 8.99 -2.72 11.53
N VAL A 109 9.82 -3.67 11.08
CA VAL A 109 9.45 -5.09 11.00
C VAL A 109 9.35 -5.65 12.41
N ARG A 110 8.13 -6.04 12.77
CA ARG A 110 7.79 -6.81 13.97
C ARG A 110 6.81 -7.90 13.58
N ASP A 111 6.82 -8.97 14.34
CA ASP A 111 5.82 -10.01 14.26
C ASP A 111 4.47 -9.38 14.58
N PRO A 112 3.52 -9.35 13.63
CA PRO A 112 2.27 -8.66 13.87
C PRO A 112 1.35 -9.44 14.83
N GLU A 113 1.64 -10.71 15.12
CA GLU A 113 0.92 -11.51 16.12
C GLU A 113 1.44 -11.23 17.53
N THR A 114 2.76 -11.29 17.71
CA THR A 114 3.42 -11.28 19.04
C THR A 114 4.13 -9.97 19.38
N GLY A 115 4.25 -9.04 18.42
CA GLY A 115 5.06 -7.82 18.55
C GLY A 115 6.58 -8.08 18.60
N ALA A 116 6.99 -9.35 18.46
CA ALA A 116 8.38 -9.77 18.57
C ALA A 116 9.26 -9.20 17.44
N ALA A 117 10.53 -8.98 17.75
CA ALA A 117 11.51 -8.49 16.79
C ALA A 117 11.92 -9.55 15.74
N GLU A 118 11.77 -10.83 16.08
CA GLU A 118 12.12 -11.96 15.22
C GLU A 118 10.89 -12.38 14.41
N LEU A 119 10.94 -12.13 13.11
CA LEU A 119 9.88 -12.48 12.16
C LEU A 119 10.20 -13.83 11.51
N VAL A 120 9.47 -14.89 11.87
CA VAL A 120 9.57 -16.20 11.19
C VAL A 120 8.61 -16.23 10.00
N LEU A 121 8.73 -15.27 9.09
CA LEU A 121 7.90 -15.22 7.87
C LEU A 121 8.74 -15.10 6.61
N ASP A 122 8.29 -15.83 5.59
CA ASP A 122 8.83 -15.84 4.23
C ASP A 122 8.55 -14.52 3.51
N TYR A 123 9.61 -13.86 3.06
CA TYR A 123 9.54 -12.66 2.25
C TYR A 123 8.78 -12.94 0.92
N VAL A 124 7.82 -12.08 0.60
CA VAL A 124 7.19 -12.04 -0.74
C VAL A 124 7.88 -10.95 -1.55
N PRO A 125 8.53 -11.28 -2.67
CA PRO A 125 9.18 -10.29 -3.51
C PRO A 125 8.21 -9.23 -4.00
N LEU A 126 8.52 -7.98 -3.66
CA LEU A 126 7.91 -6.78 -4.23
C LEU A 126 8.64 -6.41 -5.53
N ASP A 127 7.92 -5.74 -6.44
CA ASP A 127 8.57 -5.13 -7.59
C ASP A 127 9.32 -3.89 -7.11
N ILE A 128 10.61 -3.86 -7.39
CA ILE A 128 11.49 -2.73 -7.09
C ILE A 128 11.81 -2.08 -8.42
N LEU A 129 11.36 -0.84 -8.61
CA LEU A 129 11.48 -0.14 -9.88
C LEU A 129 12.48 1.00 -9.76
N ASP A 130 13.30 1.24 -10.78
CA ASP A 130 14.00 2.50 -10.92
C ASP A 130 13.13 3.56 -11.65
N ARG A 131 13.69 4.75 -11.82
CA ARG A 131 13.03 5.87 -12.50
C ARG A 131 12.69 5.64 -13.95
N GLU A 132 13.42 4.76 -14.61
CA GLU A 132 13.25 4.44 -16.03
C GLU A 132 12.28 3.24 -16.20
N GLY A 133 11.73 2.72 -15.09
CA GLY A 133 10.87 1.53 -15.07
C GLY A 133 11.65 0.21 -15.09
N GLY A 134 12.97 0.26 -14.89
CA GLY A 134 13.81 -0.92 -14.78
C GLY A 134 13.50 -1.70 -13.51
N THR A 135 13.35 -3.02 -13.62
CA THR A 135 13.04 -3.91 -12.49
C THR A 135 14.30 -4.41 -11.79
N TYR A 136 14.31 -4.32 -10.46
CA TYR A 136 15.38 -4.77 -9.60
C TYR A 136 14.86 -5.88 -8.67
N SER A 137 15.74 -6.83 -8.37
CA SER A 137 15.48 -7.82 -7.32
C SER A 137 16.42 -7.59 -6.15
N VAL A 138 16.04 -8.09 -4.98
CA VAL A 138 16.90 -8.12 -3.77
C VAL A 138 18.29 -8.68 -4.09
N LYS A 139 18.36 -9.72 -4.94
CA LYS A 139 19.64 -10.33 -5.34
C LYS A 139 20.53 -9.34 -6.09
N VAL A 140 19.97 -8.64 -7.08
CA VAL A 140 20.69 -7.63 -7.88
C VAL A 140 21.17 -6.49 -6.99
N ILE A 141 20.35 -6.04 -6.04
CA ILE A 141 20.75 -4.98 -5.10
C ILE A 141 21.88 -5.45 -4.18
N SER A 142 21.79 -6.67 -3.62
CA SER A 142 22.86 -7.26 -2.79
C SER A 142 24.17 -7.43 -3.58
N GLU A 143 24.11 -7.85 -4.85
CA GLU A 143 25.26 -7.92 -5.75
C GLU A 143 25.87 -6.53 -5.99
N GLY A 144 25.02 -5.54 -6.28
CA GLY A 144 25.45 -4.15 -6.43
C GLY A 144 26.13 -3.60 -5.18
N LEU A 145 25.55 -3.79 -4.00
CA LEU A 145 26.13 -3.36 -2.72
C LEU A 145 27.50 -4.00 -2.50
N ASN A 146 27.61 -5.29 -2.80
CA ASN A 146 28.86 -6.01 -2.69
C ASN A 146 29.97 -5.49 -3.61
N LEU A 147 29.62 -4.81 -4.71
CA LEU A 147 30.56 -4.15 -5.61
C LEU A 147 30.82 -2.67 -5.26
N GLY A 148 30.24 -2.16 -4.16
CA GLY A 148 30.35 -0.74 -3.78
C GLY A 148 29.23 0.15 -4.35
N GLY A 149 28.17 -0.44 -4.89
CA GLY A 149 27.02 0.28 -5.42
C GLY A 149 26.30 1.10 -4.35
N ARG A 150 25.70 2.22 -4.78
CA ARG A 150 24.95 3.13 -3.93
C ARG A 150 23.48 3.14 -4.35
N PHE A 151 22.59 2.89 -3.42
CA PHE A 151 21.16 2.73 -3.66
C PHE A 151 20.34 3.58 -2.71
N MET A 152 19.18 4.03 -3.16
CA MET A 152 18.17 4.65 -2.32
C MET A 152 16.85 3.93 -2.55
N LEU A 153 16.26 3.39 -1.49
CA LEU A 153 14.99 2.68 -1.52
C LEU A 153 13.89 3.57 -0.93
N MET A 154 13.05 4.09 -1.80
CA MET A 154 11.89 4.90 -1.46
C MET A 154 10.61 4.08 -1.53
N GLY A 155 9.60 4.56 -0.87
CA GLY A 155 8.25 4.02 -0.94
C GLY A 155 7.40 4.58 0.17
N ASP A 156 6.10 4.47 0.01
CA ASP A 156 5.14 4.97 0.98
C ASP A 156 5.16 4.22 2.31
N TYR A 157 4.40 4.75 3.26
CA TYR A 157 4.09 4.05 4.48
C TYR A 157 3.47 2.67 4.17
N GLY A 158 3.99 1.63 4.82
CA GLY A 158 3.50 0.27 4.66
C GLY A 158 3.88 -0.45 3.36
N ALA A 159 4.66 0.18 2.46
CA ALA A 159 5.09 -0.41 1.18
C ALA A 159 6.13 -1.55 1.33
N GLY A 160 6.59 -1.85 2.55
CA GLY A 160 7.51 -2.98 2.78
C GLY A 160 9.01 -2.63 2.79
N LYS A 161 9.41 -1.36 2.85
CA LYS A 161 10.82 -0.90 2.89
C LYS A 161 11.70 -1.68 3.86
N SER A 162 11.36 -1.69 5.15
CA SER A 162 12.15 -2.40 6.17
C SER A 162 12.15 -3.92 5.97
N SER A 163 11.08 -4.49 5.39
CA SER A 163 11.02 -5.91 5.03
C SER A 163 11.96 -6.24 3.87
N THR A 164 12.00 -5.40 2.84
CA THR A 164 12.95 -5.52 1.73
C THR A 164 14.39 -5.32 2.20
N MET A 165 14.65 -4.34 3.07
CA MET A 165 15.97 -4.12 3.68
C MET A 165 16.43 -5.32 4.51
N ARG A 166 15.54 -5.93 5.31
CA ARG A 166 15.80 -7.19 6.02
C ARG A 166 16.17 -8.31 5.06
N GLU A 167 15.46 -8.46 3.95
CA GLU A 167 15.77 -9.50 2.96
C GLU A 167 17.13 -9.26 2.29
N ILE A 168 17.45 -8.01 1.94
CA ILE A 168 18.78 -7.63 1.40
C ILE A 168 19.87 -7.95 2.43
N PHE A 169 19.63 -7.69 3.72
CA PHE A 169 20.53 -8.09 4.80
C PHE A 169 20.74 -9.60 4.82
N HIS A 170 19.67 -10.42 4.80
CA HIS A 170 19.80 -11.88 4.83
C HIS A 170 20.51 -12.45 3.61
N VAL A 171 20.23 -11.96 2.40
CA VAL A 171 20.93 -12.37 1.17
C VAL A 171 22.42 -12.03 1.25
N SER A 172 22.75 -10.82 1.72
CA SER A 172 24.15 -10.37 1.84
C SER A 172 24.90 -11.13 2.94
N ALA A 173 24.24 -11.39 4.07
CA ALA A 173 24.78 -12.22 5.14
C ALA A 173 25.04 -13.66 4.66
N LYS A 174 24.10 -14.26 3.91
CA LYS A 174 24.28 -15.60 3.32
C LYS A 174 25.51 -15.67 2.40
N ARG A 175 25.76 -14.64 1.59
CA ARG A 175 26.96 -14.59 0.73
C ARG A 175 28.25 -14.53 1.53
N PHE A 176 28.25 -13.83 2.68
CA PHE A 176 29.36 -13.84 3.63
C PHE A 176 29.55 -15.24 4.26
N TRP A 177 28.47 -15.89 4.71
CA TRP A 177 28.52 -17.25 5.28
C TRP A 177 29.01 -18.30 4.28
N ASP A 178 28.58 -18.19 3.02
CA ASP A 178 29.03 -19.04 1.91
C ASP A 178 30.48 -18.75 1.47
N LEU A 179 31.17 -17.81 2.12
CA LEU A 179 32.53 -17.34 1.77
C LEU A 179 32.66 -16.83 0.33
N LYS A 180 31.57 -16.34 -0.27
CA LYS A 180 31.56 -15.74 -1.62
C LYS A 180 32.07 -14.30 -1.61
N THR A 181 32.05 -13.66 -0.45
CA THR A 181 32.53 -12.29 -0.23
C THR A 181 33.15 -12.17 1.14
N LEU A 182 34.10 -11.24 1.27
CA LEU A 182 34.66 -10.84 2.56
C LEU A 182 33.87 -9.70 3.24
N ARG A 183 32.97 -9.06 2.50
CA ARG A 183 32.09 -7.99 2.99
C ARG A 183 30.85 -8.55 3.66
N PHE A 184 30.34 -7.85 4.66
CA PHE A 184 29.12 -8.23 5.38
C PHE A 184 28.22 -7.03 5.61
N PRO A 185 26.89 -7.23 5.68
CA PRO A 185 25.94 -6.15 5.86
C PRO A 185 25.96 -5.63 7.30
N VAL A 186 26.01 -4.31 7.45
CA VAL A 186 25.83 -3.59 8.72
C VAL A 186 24.60 -2.71 8.58
N MET A 187 23.51 -3.07 9.27
CA MET A 187 22.22 -2.41 9.15
C MET A 187 21.85 -1.67 10.42
N LEU A 188 21.65 -0.35 10.30
CA LEU A 188 21.26 0.56 11.37
C LEU A 188 19.79 0.95 11.17
N ASN A 189 19.03 0.95 12.27
CA ASN A 189 17.69 1.55 12.31
C ASN A 189 17.87 3.01 12.70
N LEU A 190 17.65 3.95 11.80
CA LEU A 190 18.01 5.36 12.01
C LEU A 190 17.25 6.04 13.16
N ARG A 191 16.03 5.57 13.48
CA ARG A 191 15.31 5.97 14.70
C ARG A 191 16.09 5.74 16.00
N ASP A 192 17.05 4.82 16.03
CA ASP A 192 17.83 4.53 17.23
C ASP A 192 18.99 5.53 17.43
N HIS A 193 19.17 6.44 16.48
CA HIS A 193 20.33 7.31 16.33
C HIS A 193 19.96 8.80 16.34
N HIS A 194 18.87 9.16 17.04
CA HIS A 194 18.46 10.56 17.23
C HIS A 194 19.60 11.43 17.78
N GLY A 195 19.81 12.59 17.13
CA GLY A 195 20.79 13.59 17.53
C GLY A 195 22.27 13.21 17.31
N GLN A 196 22.56 12.00 16.82
CA GLN A 196 23.93 11.63 16.46
C GLN A 196 24.33 12.26 15.13
N THR A 197 25.60 12.58 14.98
CA THR A 197 26.18 13.15 13.74
C THR A 197 27.45 12.45 13.30
N ASP A 198 28.13 11.73 14.22
CA ASP A 198 29.33 10.94 13.97
C ASP A 198 28.98 9.48 13.63
N PRO A 199 29.33 8.98 12.43
CA PRO A 199 29.20 7.58 12.03
C PRO A 199 29.82 6.58 13.00
N SER A 200 30.96 6.91 13.60
CA SER A 200 31.69 6.03 14.53
C SER A 200 30.88 5.82 15.80
N GLU A 201 30.32 6.89 16.36
CA GLU A 201 29.43 6.85 17.53
C GLU A 201 28.14 6.07 17.24
N ALA A 202 27.56 6.24 16.04
CA ALA A 202 26.37 5.52 15.62
C ALA A 202 26.63 4.00 15.52
N LEU A 203 27.74 3.59 14.90
CA LEU A 203 28.14 2.18 14.80
C LEU A 203 28.39 1.55 16.18
N GLU A 204 29.05 2.28 17.08
CA GLU A 204 29.29 1.79 18.44
C GLU A 204 28.00 1.68 19.26
N ARG A 205 27.12 2.68 19.18
CA ARG A 205 25.81 2.65 19.85
C ARG A 205 24.99 1.46 19.35
N HIS A 206 24.95 1.25 18.04
CA HIS A 206 24.29 0.11 17.41
C HIS A 206 24.84 -1.22 17.94
N ALA A 207 26.16 -1.40 17.93
CA ALA A 207 26.80 -2.59 18.47
C ALA A 207 26.44 -2.86 19.94
N ARG A 208 26.47 -1.84 20.80
CA ARG A 208 26.07 -1.97 22.20
C ARG A 208 24.61 -2.38 22.33
N LYS A 209 23.72 -1.78 21.54
CA LYS A 209 22.27 -2.04 21.57
C LYS A 209 21.93 -3.50 21.25
N ILE A 210 22.64 -4.10 20.30
CA ILE A 210 22.44 -5.52 19.93
C ILE A 210 23.24 -6.51 20.80
N GLY A 211 23.98 -6.03 21.82
CA GLY A 211 24.79 -6.87 22.70
C GLY A 211 26.11 -7.35 22.09
N PHE A 212 26.65 -6.66 21.07
CA PHE A 212 27.93 -7.01 20.47
C PHE A 212 29.09 -6.55 21.38
N SER A 213 29.91 -7.52 21.80
CA SER A 213 30.93 -7.33 22.85
C SER A 213 32.04 -6.35 22.50
N SER A 214 32.32 -6.13 21.21
CA SER A 214 33.41 -5.28 20.73
C SER A 214 32.90 -4.18 19.77
N PRO A 215 32.24 -3.12 20.28
CA PRO A 215 31.64 -2.08 19.43
C PRO A 215 32.59 -1.43 18.41
N THR A 216 33.84 -1.19 18.81
CA THR A 216 34.87 -0.58 17.96
C THR A 216 35.22 -1.42 16.73
N HIS A 217 34.92 -2.73 16.74
CA HIS A 217 35.18 -3.59 15.58
C HIS A 217 34.31 -3.21 14.38
N LEU A 218 33.08 -2.69 14.58
CA LEU A 218 32.26 -2.23 13.46
C LEU A 218 32.86 -0.99 12.80
N VAL A 219 33.40 -0.06 13.59
CA VAL A 219 34.10 1.13 13.07
C VAL A 219 35.32 0.72 12.25
N ARG A 220 36.12 -0.23 12.76
CA ARG A 220 37.29 -0.78 12.04
C ARG A 220 36.88 -1.46 10.73
N ALA A 221 35.83 -2.29 10.76
CA ALA A 221 35.31 -2.98 9.58
C ALA A 221 34.81 -2.00 8.52
N TRP A 222 34.07 -0.97 8.94
CA TRP A 222 33.58 0.09 8.06
C TRP A 222 34.74 0.85 7.41
N ARG A 223 35.71 1.35 8.19
CA ARG A 223 36.87 2.07 7.65
C ARG A 223 37.74 1.20 6.73
N ALA A 224 37.81 -0.10 6.99
CA ALA A 224 38.53 -1.05 6.15
C ALA A 224 37.76 -1.49 4.88
N GLY A 225 36.52 -1.03 4.68
CA GLY A 225 35.70 -1.38 3.50
C GLY A 225 35.12 -2.80 3.53
N TYR A 226 35.03 -3.42 4.71
CA TYR A 226 34.40 -4.73 4.89
C TYR A 226 32.90 -4.64 5.18
N ALA A 227 32.38 -3.46 5.49
CA ALA A 227 30.95 -3.26 5.74
C ALA A 227 30.20 -2.87 4.44
N GLU A 228 29.02 -3.45 4.24
CA GLU A 228 27.97 -2.93 3.36
C GLU A 228 26.95 -2.19 4.25
N LEU A 229 26.83 -0.88 4.10
CA LEU A 229 26.00 -0.06 5.00
C LEU A 229 24.54 -0.03 4.55
N MET A 230 23.63 -0.31 5.49
CA MET A 230 22.19 -0.25 5.28
C MET A 230 21.58 0.69 6.32
N LEU A 231 21.07 1.83 5.87
CA LEU A 231 20.53 2.88 6.74
C LEU A 231 19.01 2.96 6.54
N ASP A 232 18.24 2.44 7.49
CA ASP A 232 16.78 2.29 7.36
C ASP A 232 16.01 3.32 8.19
N GLY A 233 15.06 4.01 7.54
CA GLY A 233 14.11 4.93 8.17
C GLY A 233 14.66 6.35 8.37
N PHE A 234 15.19 6.99 7.33
CA PHE A 234 15.70 8.38 7.47
C PHE A 234 14.61 9.36 7.90
N ASP A 235 13.36 9.10 7.52
CA ASP A 235 12.18 9.87 7.94
C ASP A 235 11.86 9.72 9.44
N GLU A 236 12.49 8.77 10.12
CA GLU A 236 12.31 8.53 11.56
C GLU A 236 13.37 9.24 12.42
N ILE A 237 14.30 10.00 11.83
CA ILE A 237 15.22 10.84 12.61
C ILE A 237 14.49 12.13 13.01
N ALA A 238 14.12 12.22 14.29
CA ALA A 238 13.48 13.42 14.87
C ALA A 238 14.14 14.74 14.43
N THR A 239 13.30 15.68 13.97
CA THR A 239 13.67 17.07 13.69
C THR A 239 13.32 17.95 14.90
N ALA A 240 14.26 18.16 15.82
CA ALA A 240 14.05 19.01 16.98
C ALA A 240 13.73 20.46 16.57
N GLY A 241 12.72 21.10 17.18
CA GLY A 241 12.47 22.54 17.06
C GLY A 241 11.34 22.94 16.10
N TRP A 242 10.30 22.12 15.97
CA TRP A 242 9.22 22.25 14.99
C TRP A 242 8.32 23.49 15.14
N ALA A 243 8.42 24.27 16.23
CA ALA A 243 7.55 25.42 16.51
C ALA A 243 7.48 26.47 15.35
N GLY A 244 6.49 26.28 14.47
CA GLY A 244 5.63 27.30 13.88
C GLY A 244 6.06 28.00 12.59
N ARG A 245 7.10 27.57 11.84
CA ARG A 245 7.43 28.22 10.54
C ARG A 245 7.97 27.23 9.49
N THR A 246 7.26 27.04 8.38
CA THR A 246 7.62 26.21 7.21
C THR A 246 9.03 26.47 6.65
N LYS A 247 9.49 27.73 6.58
CA LYS A 247 10.88 28.05 6.17
C LYS A 247 11.96 27.45 7.09
N LYS A 248 11.64 27.11 8.34
CA LYS A 248 12.57 26.41 9.24
C LYS A 248 12.60 24.90 8.96
N LEU A 249 11.56 24.31 8.37
CA LEU A 249 11.39 22.86 8.27
C LEU A 249 12.43 22.22 7.33
N LYS A 250 12.67 22.81 6.15
CA LYS A 250 13.77 22.40 5.26
C LYS A 250 15.14 22.47 5.94
N VAL A 251 15.40 23.52 6.72
CA VAL A 251 16.65 23.67 7.49
C VAL A 251 16.76 22.62 8.60
N LEU A 252 15.65 22.30 9.27
CA LEU A 252 15.60 21.26 10.30
C LEU A 252 15.80 19.86 9.70
N ARG A 253 15.09 19.50 8.62
CA ARG A 253 15.31 18.25 7.88
C ARG A 253 16.76 18.13 7.43
N TYR A 254 17.31 19.19 6.82
CA TYR A 254 18.73 19.22 6.46
C TYR A 254 19.62 18.95 7.69
N ARG A 255 19.45 19.64 8.82
CA ARG A 255 20.27 19.42 10.01
C ARG A 255 20.14 18.00 10.58
N SER A 256 18.94 17.44 10.63
CA SER A 256 18.69 16.09 11.14
C SER A 256 19.34 14.99 10.29
N MET A 257 19.56 15.23 9.00
CA MET A 257 20.20 14.25 8.11
C MET A 257 21.75 14.26 8.17
N GLU A 258 22.39 15.02 9.08
CA GLU A 258 23.85 15.11 9.13
C GLU A 258 24.53 13.75 9.32
N LEU A 259 23.96 12.85 10.13
CA LEU A 259 24.51 11.51 10.30
C LEU A 259 24.61 10.74 8.97
N ILE A 260 23.55 10.81 8.16
CA ILE A 260 23.50 10.13 6.86
C ILE A 260 24.51 10.75 5.90
N ARG A 261 24.58 12.09 5.84
CA ARG A 261 25.60 12.79 5.04
C ARG A 261 27.01 12.39 5.45
N SER A 262 27.29 12.32 6.75
CA SER A 262 28.59 11.89 7.27
C SER A 262 28.90 10.46 6.84
N PHE A 263 27.96 9.51 6.94
CA PHE A 263 28.14 8.16 6.39
C PHE A 263 28.44 8.18 4.89
N VAL A 264 27.70 8.94 4.09
CA VAL A 264 27.88 9.00 2.63
C VAL A 264 29.24 9.60 2.23
N ARG A 265 29.69 10.61 2.98
CA ARG A 265 30.94 11.35 2.77
C ARG A 265 32.18 10.59 3.24
N GLU A 266 32.10 9.96 4.41
CA GLU A 266 33.26 9.35 5.08
C GLU A 266 33.44 7.87 4.76
N SER A 267 32.43 7.22 4.18
CA SER A 267 32.56 5.82 3.75
C SER A 267 33.54 5.68 2.57
N PRO A 268 34.41 4.65 2.58
CA PRO A 268 35.25 4.32 1.43
C PRO A 268 34.44 4.17 0.14
N ALA A 269 35.03 4.53 -1.01
CA ALA A 269 34.37 4.38 -2.32
C ALA A 269 33.99 2.92 -2.65
N THR A 270 34.68 1.96 -2.01
CA THR A 270 34.42 0.53 -2.13
C THR A 270 33.24 0.06 -1.27
N THR A 271 32.79 0.84 -0.28
CA THR A 271 31.67 0.50 0.60
C THR A 271 30.34 0.70 -0.13
N GLY A 272 29.56 -0.38 -0.25
CA GLY A 272 28.19 -0.29 -0.73
C GLY A 272 27.30 0.36 0.32
N ILE A 273 26.39 1.24 -0.11
CA ILE A 273 25.48 1.96 0.77
C ILE A 273 24.06 1.87 0.21
N ILE A 274 23.10 1.48 1.04
CA ILE A 274 21.68 1.63 0.75
C ILE A 274 20.99 2.44 1.85
N ILE A 275 20.21 3.43 1.44
CA ILE A 275 19.46 4.33 2.32
C ILE A 275 17.98 4.12 2.04
N ALA A 276 17.14 3.95 3.07
CA ALA A 276 15.71 3.76 2.92
C ALA A 276 14.90 4.78 3.72
N GLY A 277 13.77 5.22 3.16
CA GLY A 277 12.81 6.10 3.83
C GLY A 277 11.63 6.47 2.94
N ARG A 278 10.76 7.36 3.43
CA ARG A 278 9.53 7.75 2.71
C ARG A 278 9.83 8.57 1.46
N GLU A 279 9.12 8.28 0.38
CA GLU A 279 9.24 8.97 -0.92
C GLU A 279 8.93 10.47 -0.81
N HIS A 280 7.92 10.81 -0.02
CA HIS A 280 7.42 12.18 0.13
C HIS A 280 7.88 12.90 1.41
N PHE A 281 9.00 12.49 2.01
CA PHE A 281 9.52 13.15 3.21
C PHE A 281 10.16 14.51 2.91
N PHE A 282 10.77 14.65 1.73
CA PHE A 282 11.33 15.91 1.25
C PHE A 282 10.41 16.53 0.22
N ASP A 283 10.44 17.85 0.10
CA ASP A 283 9.51 18.56 -0.77
C ASP A 283 9.86 18.30 -2.23
N ASN A 284 11.15 18.22 -2.56
CA ASN A 284 11.62 17.96 -3.91
C ASN A 284 12.95 17.21 -3.92
N GLU A 285 13.33 16.76 -5.12
CA GLU A 285 14.57 16.02 -5.32
C GLU A 285 15.82 16.79 -4.95
N VAL A 286 15.83 18.11 -5.14
CA VAL A 286 16.98 18.95 -4.81
C VAL A 286 17.19 18.95 -3.30
N GLU A 287 16.12 19.17 -2.54
CA GLU A 287 16.17 19.08 -1.07
C GLU A 287 16.60 17.68 -0.62
N LEU A 288 16.04 16.62 -1.19
CA LEU A 288 16.39 15.25 -0.86
C LEU A 288 17.88 15.00 -1.09
N SER A 289 18.39 15.40 -2.27
CA SER A 289 19.79 15.23 -2.64
C SER A 289 20.73 15.97 -1.70
N ASP A 290 20.41 17.23 -1.41
CA ASP A 290 21.20 18.08 -0.51
C ASP A 290 21.16 17.55 0.93
N ALA A 291 19.98 17.19 1.42
CA ALA A 291 19.79 16.73 2.79
C ALA A 291 20.47 15.39 3.05
N LEU A 292 20.39 14.43 2.12
CA LEU A 292 21.03 13.13 2.29
C LEU A 292 22.50 13.11 1.83
N GLY A 293 22.97 14.16 1.15
CA GLY A 293 24.31 14.24 0.58
C GLY A 293 24.52 13.26 -0.57
N ILE A 294 23.44 12.89 -1.27
CA ILE A 294 23.48 11.92 -2.35
C ILE A 294 23.76 12.59 -3.69
N SER A 295 24.55 11.92 -4.53
CA SER A 295 24.83 12.33 -5.90
C SER A 295 24.14 11.42 -6.92
N ASN A 296 24.31 11.70 -8.21
CA ASN A 296 23.85 10.84 -9.31
C ASN A 296 24.41 9.40 -9.27
N ALA A 297 25.41 9.12 -8.41
CA ALA A 297 25.90 7.76 -8.18
C ALA A 297 24.88 6.88 -7.45
N PHE A 298 23.90 7.46 -6.75
CA PHE A 298 22.83 6.71 -6.10
C PHE A 298 21.76 6.31 -7.12
N ARG A 299 21.55 5.00 -7.28
CA ARG A 299 20.38 4.48 -8.00
C ARG A 299 19.16 4.61 -7.12
N ARG A 300 18.15 5.31 -7.62
CA ARG A 300 16.89 5.55 -6.91
C ARG A 300 15.91 4.45 -7.29
N LEU A 301 15.39 3.79 -6.28
CA LEU A 301 14.49 2.65 -6.38
C LEU A 301 13.21 2.96 -5.60
N THR A 302 12.06 2.64 -6.16
CA THR A 302 10.75 2.79 -5.52
C THR A 302 10.10 1.41 -5.39
N LEU A 303 9.48 1.16 -4.24
CA LEU A 303 8.67 -0.04 -4.01
C LEU A 303 7.26 0.15 -4.53
N SER A 304 6.77 -0.81 -5.32
CA SER A 304 5.36 -0.90 -5.69
C SER A 304 4.50 -1.46 -4.56
N GLU A 305 3.18 -1.32 -4.70
CA GLU A 305 2.21 -2.11 -3.92
C GLU A 305 2.20 -3.58 -4.37
N PHE A 306 1.54 -4.47 -3.61
CA PHE A 306 1.34 -5.84 -4.10
C PHE A 306 0.32 -5.87 -5.24
N SER A 307 0.65 -6.64 -6.28
CA SER A 307 -0.35 -7.12 -7.24
C SER A 307 -1.32 -8.10 -6.58
N ALA A 308 -2.51 -8.31 -7.17
CA ALA A 308 -3.49 -9.28 -6.67
C ALA A 308 -2.89 -10.71 -6.50
N ASP A 309 -1.97 -11.09 -7.38
CA ASP A 309 -1.25 -12.36 -7.30
C ASP A 309 -0.28 -12.41 -6.12
N GLN A 310 0.41 -11.30 -5.83
CA GLN A 310 1.29 -11.17 -4.67
C GLN A 310 0.49 -11.16 -3.36
N VAL A 311 -0.66 -10.49 -3.31
CA VAL A 311 -1.61 -10.54 -2.17
C VAL A 311 -2.01 -11.99 -1.90
N THR A 312 -2.45 -12.71 -2.94
CA THR A 312 -2.86 -14.11 -2.83
C THR A 312 -1.71 -15.00 -2.34
N THR A 313 -0.51 -14.80 -2.89
CA THR A 313 0.69 -15.55 -2.48
C THR A 313 1.06 -15.27 -1.02
N TYR A 314 1.00 -14.00 -0.61
CA TYR A 314 1.28 -13.56 0.75
C TYR A 314 0.32 -14.19 1.76
N LEU A 315 -0.98 -14.18 1.47
CA LEU A 315 -2.01 -14.75 2.34
C LEU A 315 -1.92 -16.28 2.41
N ARG A 316 -1.75 -16.97 1.26
CA ARG A 316 -1.60 -18.45 1.24
C ARG A 316 -0.43 -18.93 2.09
N ARG A 317 0.70 -18.22 2.05
CA ARG A 317 1.88 -18.56 2.86
C ARG A 317 1.65 -18.38 4.36
N ARG A 318 0.73 -17.51 4.75
CA ARG A 318 0.28 -17.34 6.14
C ARG A 318 -0.86 -18.28 6.54
N GLY A 319 -1.08 -19.33 5.76
CA GLY A 319 -2.07 -20.37 6.08
C GLY A 319 -3.50 -20.04 5.64
N TRP A 320 -3.72 -18.97 4.86
CA TRP A 320 -5.02 -18.70 4.25
C TRP A 320 -5.32 -19.74 3.17
N LYS A 321 -6.46 -20.43 3.29
CA LYS A 321 -6.86 -21.51 2.37
C LYS A 321 -8.04 -21.14 1.47
N ASP A 322 -8.76 -20.08 1.80
CA ASP A 322 -9.98 -19.67 1.12
C ASP A 322 -9.70 -18.67 -0.04
N THR A 323 -10.74 -18.30 -0.77
CA THR A 323 -10.68 -17.23 -1.76
C THR A 323 -10.40 -15.89 -1.09
N VAL A 324 -9.50 -15.10 -1.66
CA VAL A 324 -9.13 -13.76 -1.18
C VAL A 324 -10.20 -12.76 -1.63
N PRO A 325 -10.89 -12.05 -0.72
CA PRO A 325 -11.84 -11.01 -1.11
C PRO A 325 -11.20 -9.89 -1.93
N GLU A 326 -11.95 -9.35 -2.91
CA GLU A 326 -11.47 -8.30 -3.82
C GLU A 326 -11.23 -6.95 -3.11
N TRP A 327 -11.91 -6.69 -1.99
CA TRP A 327 -11.77 -5.45 -1.23
C TRP A 327 -10.50 -5.37 -0.36
N LEU A 328 -9.73 -6.46 -0.28
CA LEU A 328 -8.53 -6.47 0.57
C LEU A 328 -7.47 -5.48 0.06
N PRO A 329 -6.82 -4.74 0.98
CA PRO A 329 -5.83 -3.74 0.59
C PRO A 329 -4.63 -4.38 -0.12
N SER A 330 -4.10 -3.71 -1.14
CA SER A 330 -2.88 -4.11 -1.87
C SER A 330 -1.59 -3.90 -1.06
N ARG A 331 -1.64 -3.12 0.03
CA ARG A 331 -0.44 -2.72 0.76
C ARG A 331 0.04 -3.81 1.74
N PRO A 332 1.33 -4.22 1.69
CA PRO A 332 1.86 -5.32 2.50
C PRO A 332 1.65 -5.19 4.00
N LEU A 333 1.77 -3.96 4.53
CA LEU A 333 1.54 -3.70 5.94
C LEU A 333 0.08 -3.94 6.35
N LEU A 334 -0.86 -3.43 5.56
CA LEU A 334 -2.29 -3.56 5.83
C LEU A 334 -2.71 -5.04 5.79
N LEU A 335 -2.21 -5.79 4.81
CA LEU A 335 -2.39 -7.25 4.75
C LEU A 335 -1.69 -7.99 5.90
N GLY A 336 -0.52 -7.50 6.32
CA GLY A 336 0.21 -8.05 7.45
C GLY A 336 -0.59 -8.03 8.75
N TYR A 337 -1.40 -6.98 8.96
CA TYR A 337 -2.31 -6.88 10.09
C TYR A 337 -3.50 -7.83 9.95
N LEU A 338 -4.18 -7.83 8.80
CA LEU A 338 -5.33 -8.71 8.59
C LEU A 338 -4.93 -10.17 8.77
N ALA A 339 -3.75 -10.53 8.27
CA ALA A 339 -3.20 -11.87 8.39
C ALA A 339 -2.54 -12.19 9.74
N SER A 340 -2.50 -11.25 10.69
CA SER A 340 -1.99 -11.49 12.04
C SER A 340 -3.12 -11.66 13.03
N ARG A 341 -2.93 -12.53 14.03
CA ARG A 341 -3.89 -12.83 15.11
C ARG A 341 -5.16 -13.55 14.68
N GLY A 342 -5.14 -14.19 13.52
CA GLY A 342 -6.34 -14.79 12.99
C GLY A 342 -7.48 -13.77 12.86
N LEU A 343 -7.23 -12.47 12.66
CA LEU A 343 -8.29 -11.52 12.29
C LEU A 343 -8.92 -11.96 10.97
N LEU A 344 -8.12 -12.36 10.00
CA LEU A 344 -8.64 -13.09 8.84
C LEU A 344 -9.56 -14.29 9.22
N GLN A 345 -9.40 -14.93 10.38
CA GLN A 345 -10.26 -16.03 10.85
C GLN A 345 -11.39 -15.58 11.81
N GLU A 346 -11.19 -14.65 12.73
CA GLU A 346 -12.19 -14.09 13.66
C GLU A 346 -13.07 -13.06 12.95
N THR A 347 -12.47 -12.19 12.14
CA THR A 347 -13.21 -11.28 11.27
C THR A 347 -13.90 -12.11 10.15
N LEU A 348 -13.23 -13.01 9.38
CA LEU A 348 -13.95 -13.80 8.33
C LEU A 348 -14.82 -14.99 8.78
N TRP A 349 -14.60 -15.64 9.93
CA TRP A 349 -15.42 -16.81 10.32
C TRP A 349 -16.48 -16.52 11.36
N THR A 350 -16.42 -15.42 12.12
CA THR A 350 -17.49 -15.11 13.09
C THR A 350 -18.60 -14.25 12.50
N GLU A 351 -18.28 -13.27 11.63
CA GLU A 351 -19.30 -12.41 10.99
C GLU A 351 -18.99 -11.91 9.56
N LEU A 352 -17.78 -12.04 8.98
CA LEU A 352 -17.49 -11.56 7.59
C LEU A 352 -17.79 -12.58 6.47
N GLY A 353 -19.04 -12.98 6.39
CA GLY A 353 -19.74 -12.95 5.10
C GLY A 353 -20.26 -11.54 4.74
N SER A 354 -19.97 -10.53 5.56
CA SER A 354 -20.77 -9.30 5.73
C SER A 354 -19.92 -8.03 5.60
N SER A 355 -19.90 -7.40 4.42
CA SER A 355 -19.40 -6.04 4.08
C SER A 355 -17.89 -5.68 4.28
N PRO A 356 -17.23 -5.10 3.24
CA PRO A 356 -15.88 -4.50 3.33
C PRO A 356 -15.69 -3.46 4.45
N ALA A 357 -16.75 -2.75 4.86
CA ALA A 357 -16.68 -1.67 5.84
C ALA A 357 -16.20 -2.15 7.23
N VAL A 358 -16.65 -3.34 7.65
CA VAL A 358 -16.26 -3.94 8.94
C VAL A 358 -14.77 -4.27 8.96
N GLY A 359 -14.24 -4.79 7.85
CA GLY A 359 -12.82 -5.13 7.72
C GLY A 359 -11.92 -3.89 7.84
N TRP A 360 -12.30 -2.81 7.16
CA TRP A 360 -11.57 -1.55 7.21
C TRP A 360 -11.67 -0.84 8.56
N ASP A 361 -12.80 -0.93 9.27
CA ASP A 361 -12.95 -0.40 10.64
C ASP A 361 -11.94 -1.01 11.61
N GLY A 362 -11.84 -2.35 11.58
CA GLY A 362 -10.89 -3.09 12.41
C GLY A 362 -9.45 -2.76 12.03
N LEU A 363 -9.16 -2.62 10.75
CA LEU A 363 -7.83 -2.24 10.26
C LEU A 363 -7.42 -0.83 10.73
N LEU A 364 -8.32 0.16 10.63
CA LEU A 364 -8.07 1.52 11.12
C LEU A 364 -7.78 1.54 12.62
N GLN A 365 -8.50 0.73 13.41
CA GLN A 365 -8.23 0.58 14.85
C GLN A 365 -6.82 0.05 15.11
N ARG A 366 -6.41 -1.04 14.43
CA ARG A 366 -5.08 -1.64 14.59
C ARG A 366 -3.95 -0.71 14.21
N VAL A 367 -4.14 0.04 13.12
CA VAL A 367 -3.20 1.05 12.68
C VAL A 367 -3.02 2.11 13.79
N SER A 368 -4.11 2.54 14.40
CA SER A 368 -4.09 3.54 15.48
C SER A 368 -3.44 2.99 16.77
N GLU A 369 -3.73 1.74 17.15
CA GLU A 369 -3.10 1.04 18.28
C GLU A 369 -1.57 1.00 18.16
N ARG A 370 -1.05 0.65 16.98
CA ARG A 370 0.39 0.58 16.77
C ARG A 370 1.06 1.96 16.81
N GLU A 371 0.46 2.96 16.16
CA GLU A 371 1.06 4.30 16.17
C GLU A 371 1.11 4.88 17.59
N ALA A 372 0.13 4.55 18.44
CA ALA A 372 0.15 4.85 19.86
C ALA A 372 1.23 4.07 20.64
N GLU A 373 1.52 2.80 20.31
CA GLU A 373 2.63 2.05 20.92
C GLU A 373 4.01 2.63 20.57
N ILE A 374 4.14 3.20 19.38
CA ILE A 374 5.42 3.76 18.90
C ILE A 374 5.75 5.06 19.63
N GLU A 375 4.73 5.85 20.02
CA GLU A 375 4.95 7.09 20.78
C GLU A 375 4.34 7.10 22.17
N ALA A 376 5.21 7.17 23.18
CA ALA A 376 4.80 7.26 24.57
C ALA A 376 4.12 8.61 24.86
N GLY A 377 2.80 8.60 25.03
CA GLY A 377 2.02 9.75 25.53
C GLY A 377 0.69 10.01 24.82
N ILE A 378 0.39 9.33 23.71
CA ILE A 378 -0.89 9.45 22.99
C ILE A 378 -1.51 8.05 22.89
N ASP A 379 -2.78 7.90 23.29
CA ASP A 379 -3.50 6.63 23.21
C ASP A 379 -4.06 6.37 21.81
N ALA A 380 -4.44 5.11 21.56
CA ALA A 380 -4.92 4.64 20.26
C ALA A 380 -6.19 5.37 19.77
N ASP A 381 -7.11 5.71 20.67
CA ASP A 381 -8.38 6.34 20.31
C ASP A 381 -8.16 7.81 19.91
N THR A 382 -7.21 8.49 20.57
CA THR A 382 -6.77 9.83 20.18
C THR A 382 -6.12 9.82 18.79
N VAL A 383 -5.24 8.85 18.49
CA VAL A 383 -4.64 8.71 17.15
C VAL A 383 -5.72 8.47 16.10
N ARG A 384 -6.67 7.57 16.38
CA ARG A 384 -7.79 7.29 15.48
C ARG A 384 -8.61 8.54 15.20
N THR A 385 -9.01 9.26 16.24
CA THR A 385 -9.80 10.50 16.14
C THR A 385 -9.08 11.55 15.29
N LEU A 386 -7.76 11.67 15.45
CA LEU A 386 -6.93 12.55 14.64
C LEU A 386 -6.95 12.16 13.15
N ILE A 387 -6.80 10.87 12.82
CA ILE A 387 -6.87 10.39 11.43
C ILE A 387 -8.26 10.67 10.83
N GLU A 388 -9.32 10.40 11.58
CA GLU A 388 -10.71 10.66 11.17
C GLU A 388 -10.96 12.15 10.93
N ARG A 389 -10.43 13.03 11.80
CA ARG A 389 -10.53 14.49 11.63
C ARG A 389 -9.80 14.97 10.38
N LEU A 390 -8.61 14.45 10.12
CA LEU A 390 -7.83 14.78 8.92
C LEU A 390 -8.52 14.29 7.64
N ALA A 391 -9.11 13.10 7.65
CA ALA A 391 -9.91 12.59 6.53
C ALA A 391 -11.14 13.44 6.27
N THR A 392 -11.76 13.98 7.33
CA THR A 392 -12.87 14.91 7.21
C THR A 392 -12.43 16.25 6.59
N LEU A 393 -11.29 16.81 7.01
CA LEU A 393 -10.71 18.01 6.39
C LEU A 393 -10.33 17.81 4.92
N ALA A 394 -9.91 16.61 4.54
CA ALA A 394 -9.54 16.26 3.17
C ALA A 394 -10.74 16.36 2.20
N ARG A 395 -11.98 16.27 2.70
CA ARG A 395 -13.23 16.44 1.95
C ARG A 395 -13.48 17.86 1.45
N SER A 396 -12.63 18.81 1.81
CA SER A 396 -12.60 20.13 1.18
C SER A 396 -12.18 20.11 -0.30
N SER A 397 -11.74 18.95 -0.79
CA SER A 397 -11.40 18.68 -2.19
C SER A 397 -12.45 17.80 -2.87
N VAL A 398 -12.51 17.87 -4.21
CA VAL A 398 -13.48 17.12 -5.03
C VAL A 398 -13.30 15.60 -4.92
N ASP A 399 -12.06 15.12 -4.78
CA ASP A 399 -11.77 13.68 -4.65
C ASP A 399 -11.82 13.18 -3.21
N GLY A 400 -11.93 14.08 -2.23
CA GLY A 400 -11.96 13.78 -0.81
C GLY A 400 -10.62 13.36 -0.20
N LEU A 401 -9.50 13.52 -0.91
CA LEU A 401 -8.18 13.06 -0.47
C LEU A 401 -7.27 14.19 0.02
N GLY A 402 -7.63 15.45 -0.23
CA GLY A 402 -6.87 16.64 0.14
C GLY A 402 -6.64 17.56 -1.06
N PRO A 403 -5.77 18.56 -0.98
CA PRO A 403 -4.63 18.67 -0.08
C PRO A 403 -4.96 19.12 1.35
N LEU A 404 -4.16 18.64 2.30
CA LEU A 404 -4.09 19.07 3.69
C LEU A 404 -2.82 19.89 3.91
N LEU A 405 -3.00 21.17 4.23
CA LEU A 405 -1.90 22.08 4.54
C LEU A 405 -1.30 21.80 5.93
N PRO A 406 -0.01 22.12 6.15
CA PRO A 406 0.63 21.93 7.47
C PRO A 406 -0.14 22.56 8.63
N ASP A 407 -0.69 23.76 8.44
CA ASP A 407 -1.45 24.46 9.48
C ASP A 407 -2.78 23.76 9.80
N GLN A 408 -3.43 23.14 8.80
CA GLN A 408 -4.63 22.32 9.01
C GLN A 408 -4.32 21.06 9.80
N ILE A 409 -3.17 20.42 9.53
CA ILE A 409 -2.73 19.21 10.23
C ILE A 409 -2.42 19.52 11.70
N ILE A 410 -1.72 20.64 11.95
CA ILE A 410 -1.40 21.11 13.31
C ILE A 410 -2.67 21.56 14.05
N GLY A 411 -3.59 22.23 13.36
CA GLY A 411 -4.91 22.61 13.89
C GLY A 411 -5.70 21.39 14.34
N ALA A 412 -5.87 20.40 13.47
CA ALA A 412 -6.56 19.15 13.79
C ALA A 412 -5.94 18.42 14.98
N PHE A 413 -4.61 18.38 15.09
CA PHE A 413 -3.95 17.84 16.28
C PHE A 413 -4.32 18.63 17.54
N SER A 414 -4.26 19.95 17.47
CA SER A 414 -4.53 20.80 18.63
C SER A 414 -5.98 20.68 19.09
N ASP A 415 -6.91 20.54 18.16
CA ASP A 415 -8.33 20.36 18.43
C ASP A 415 -8.63 19.01 19.09
N VAL A 416 -7.96 17.94 18.63
CA VAL A 416 -8.17 16.58 19.14
C VAL A 416 -7.44 16.36 20.48
N CYS A 417 -6.19 16.81 20.59
CA CYS A 417 -5.34 16.59 21.75
C CYS A 417 -5.52 17.66 22.85
N GLY A 418 -6.06 18.83 22.52
CA GLY A 418 -6.22 19.97 23.44
C GLY A 418 -4.93 20.76 23.71
N TYR A 419 -3.83 20.46 23.01
CA TYR A 419 -2.56 21.17 23.11
C TYR A 419 -1.84 21.19 21.76
N THR A 420 -1.01 22.22 21.53
CA THR A 420 -0.20 22.31 20.32
C THR A 420 0.86 21.21 20.30
N PRO A 421 1.13 20.60 19.15
CA PRO A 421 1.98 19.42 19.09
C PRO A 421 3.44 19.80 19.41
N ASP A 422 4.05 19.04 20.32
CA ASP A 422 5.46 19.18 20.71
C ASP A 422 6.39 18.46 19.71
N ASP A 423 7.69 18.36 20.00
CA ASP A 423 8.64 17.66 19.11
C ASP A 423 8.25 16.19 18.86
N ARG A 424 7.54 15.54 19.79
CA ARG A 424 7.05 14.16 19.63
C ARG A 424 5.78 14.10 18.80
N GLY A 425 4.82 15.00 19.06
CA GLY A 425 3.65 15.21 18.22
C GLY A 425 4.03 15.51 16.76
N ALA A 426 5.17 16.16 16.53
CA ALA A 426 5.74 16.42 15.21
C ALA A 426 6.03 15.16 14.43
N VAL A 427 6.72 14.25 15.11
CA VAL A 427 7.13 12.97 14.56
C VAL A 427 5.91 12.13 14.25
N LEU A 428 4.91 12.10 15.15
CA LEU A 428 3.64 11.43 14.88
C LEU A 428 2.95 12.02 13.65
N LEU A 429 2.78 13.35 13.57
CA LEU A 429 2.11 14.00 12.46
C LEU A 429 2.79 13.72 11.12
N GLN A 430 4.12 13.79 11.05
CA GLN A 430 4.87 13.42 9.83
C GLN A 430 4.68 11.95 9.46
N ARG A 431 4.49 11.08 10.46
CA ARG A 431 4.43 9.63 10.27
C ARG A 431 3.03 9.09 10.06
N LEU A 432 2.00 9.90 10.25
CA LEU A 432 0.60 9.48 10.15
C LEU A 432 0.36 8.57 8.93
N PRO A 433 -0.22 7.39 9.16
CA PRO A 433 -0.45 6.39 8.13
C PRO A 433 -1.48 6.91 7.13
N GLY A 434 -1.35 6.51 5.86
CA GLY A 434 -2.27 6.91 4.80
C GLY A 434 -2.04 8.30 4.22
N LEU A 435 -1.21 9.16 4.81
CA LEU A 435 -0.92 10.49 4.27
C LEU A 435 0.43 10.54 3.53
N GLY A 436 0.41 10.89 2.25
CA GLY A 436 1.56 11.10 1.36
C GLY A 436 1.76 12.58 1.02
N GLY A 437 2.81 12.92 0.29
CA GLY A 437 3.02 14.31 -0.17
C GLY A 437 2.24 14.59 -1.44
N HIS A 438 1.75 15.82 -1.57
CA HIS A 438 0.94 16.27 -2.71
C HIS A 438 1.69 17.22 -3.64
N SER A 439 2.29 18.26 -3.07
CA SER A 439 2.92 19.36 -3.79
C SER A 439 4.21 19.78 -3.08
N SER A 440 5.26 20.03 -3.88
CA SER A 440 6.61 20.37 -3.42
C SER A 440 6.78 21.81 -2.94
N GLU A 441 5.78 22.68 -3.11
CA GLU A 441 5.94 24.12 -2.86
C GLU A 441 5.42 24.55 -1.48
N ASP A 442 4.40 23.87 -0.97
CA ASP A 442 3.61 24.25 0.20
C ASP A 442 3.58 23.18 1.31
N GLY A 443 4.21 22.02 1.08
CA GLY A 443 4.32 20.95 2.08
C GLY A 443 2.97 20.25 2.36
N ALA A 444 2.02 20.40 1.43
CA ALA A 444 0.70 19.81 1.53
C ALA A 444 0.74 18.28 1.40
N ARG A 445 -0.18 17.61 2.09
CA ARG A 445 -0.31 16.15 2.10
C ARG A 445 -1.67 15.70 1.60
N VAL A 446 -1.76 14.49 1.08
CA VAL A 446 -3.02 13.86 0.65
C VAL A 446 -3.13 12.44 1.19
N PHE A 447 -4.35 11.96 1.33
CA PHE A 447 -4.58 10.55 1.53
C PHE A 447 -4.18 9.77 0.27
N ILE A 448 -3.31 8.77 0.45
CA ILE A 448 -2.79 7.92 -0.63
C ILE A 448 -3.73 6.75 -0.96
N ASP A 449 -4.66 6.47 -0.07
CA ASP A 449 -5.59 5.34 -0.15
C ASP A 449 -7.02 5.84 0.04
N ARG A 450 -7.86 5.62 -0.97
CA ARG A 450 -9.24 6.10 -1.02
C ARG A 450 -10.14 5.40 -0.02
N ASP A 451 -9.94 4.10 0.18
CA ASP A 451 -10.76 3.30 1.09
C ASP A 451 -10.44 3.65 2.55
N LEU A 452 -9.16 3.87 2.85
CA LEU A 452 -8.74 4.39 4.15
C LEU A 452 -9.34 5.78 4.43
N ALA A 453 -9.30 6.70 3.45
CA ALA A 453 -9.88 8.02 3.59
C ALA A 453 -11.41 7.96 3.77
N ALA A 454 -12.09 7.12 3.01
CA ALA A 454 -13.53 6.87 3.11
C ALA A 454 -13.93 6.41 4.52
N VAL A 455 -13.23 5.40 5.04
CA VAL A 455 -13.51 4.80 6.36
C VAL A 455 -13.15 5.77 7.49
N ALA A 456 -12.06 6.50 7.36
CA ALA A 456 -11.67 7.49 8.37
C ALA A 456 -12.63 8.69 8.41
N SER A 457 -13.05 9.20 7.25
CA SER A 457 -13.96 10.37 7.20
C SER A 457 -15.35 10.08 7.78
N ALA A 458 -15.75 8.82 7.90
CA ALA A 458 -16.98 8.41 8.57
C ALA A 458 -17.00 8.71 10.08
N GLY A 459 -15.83 8.83 10.73
CA GLY A 459 -15.73 9.02 12.18
C GLY A 459 -16.40 10.28 12.72
N ASP A 460 -16.15 11.43 12.07
CA ASP A 460 -16.75 12.71 12.48
C ASP A 460 -18.26 12.75 12.21
N VAL A 461 -18.70 12.16 11.10
CA VAL A 461 -20.13 12.06 10.77
C VAL A 461 -20.86 11.14 11.76
N LEU A 462 -20.24 10.03 12.18
CA LEU A 462 -20.77 9.16 13.22
C LEU A 462 -20.92 9.90 14.56
N ARG A 463 -19.90 10.67 14.98
CA ARG A 463 -19.98 11.53 16.18
C ARG A 463 -21.09 12.57 16.08
N TYR A 464 -21.26 13.18 14.90
CA TYR A 464 -22.35 14.12 14.65
C TYR A 464 -23.72 13.44 14.78
N ILE A 465 -23.94 12.27 14.17
CA ILE A 465 -25.19 11.50 14.30
C ILE A 465 -25.46 11.13 15.77
N ASP A 466 -24.41 10.82 16.53
CA ASP A 466 -24.52 10.49 17.95
C ASP A 466 -24.93 11.68 18.81
N SER A 467 -24.53 12.90 18.46
CA SER A 467 -24.79 14.12 19.24
C SER A 467 -24.96 15.36 18.35
N PRO A 468 -26.06 15.44 17.55
CA PRO A 468 -26.18 16.44 16.48
C PRO A 468 -26.29 17.88 16.98
N PHE A 469 -26.75 18.08 18.22
CA PHE A 469 -26.92 19.41 18.82
C PHE A 469 -25.70 19.90 19.60
N VAL A 470 -24.66 19.07 19.73
CA VAL A 470 -23.46 19.36 20.55
C VAL A 470 -22.19 19.29 19.71
N ALA A 471 -22.13 18.35 18.76
CA ALA A 471 -21.01 18.23 17.85
C ALA A 471 -21.08 19.36 16.80
N GLU A 472 -20.26 20.40 16.97
CA GLU A 472 -20.03 21.37 15.90
C GLU A 472 -19.20 20.68 14.80
N LEU A 473 -19.86 20.38 13.68
CA LEU A 473 -19.22 19.85 12.49
C LEU A 473 -19.57 20.74 11.31
N ASP A 474 -18.65 21.62 10.95
CA ASP A 474 -18.83 22.51 9.81
C ASP A 474 -18.43 21.80 8.51
N SER A 475 -19.43 21.54 7.66
CA SER A 475 -19.28 20.97 6.32
C SER A 475 -19.38 22.00 5.19
N SER A 476 -19.41 23.30 5.50
CA SER A 476 -19.62 24.36 4.52
C SER A 476 -18.57 24.40 3.40
N ASN A 477 -17.36 23.94 3.69
CA ASN A 477 -16.27 23.87 2.71
C ASN A 477 -16.11 22.47 2.07
N TRP A 478 -16.96 21.49 2.40
CA TRP A 478 -16.83 20.14 1.85
C TRP A 478 -17.33 20.10 0.41
N GLN A 479 -16.48 19.58 -0.46
CA GLN A 479 -16.78 19.41 -1.88
C GLN A 479 -17.16 17.96 -2.23
N ALA A 480 -16.98 17.00 -1.31
CA ALA A 480 -17.29 15.59 -1.52
C ALA A 480 -18.13 15.00 -0.39
N ALA A 481 -19.27 14.37 -0.72
CA ALA A 481 -20.02 13.52 0.20
C ALA A 481 -19.27 12.20 0.48
N LEU A 482 -19.67 11.46 1.52
CA LEU A 482 -19.08 10.17 1.84
C LEU A 482 -19.30 9.18 0.68
N PRO A 483 -18.26 8.42 0.28
CA PRO A 483 -18.43 7.31 -0.64
C PRO A 483 -19.14 6.13 0.05
N PRO A 484 -19.64 5.13 -0.73
CA PRO A 484 -20.40 3.99 -0.20
C PRO A 484 -19.76 3.32 1.01
N LEU A 485 -18.46 3.02 0.94
CA LEU A 485 -17.71 2.39 2.04
C LEU A 485 -17.79 3.17 3.36
N GLY A 486 -17.76 4.50 3.30
CA GLY A 486 -17.92 5.37 4.48
C GLY A 486 -19.34 5.29 5.05
N THR A 487 -20.37 5.34 4.20
CA THR A 487 -21.76 5.22 4.64
C THR A 487 -22.11 3.83 5.20
N GLU A 488 -21.54 2.77 4.61
CA GLU A 488 -21.64 1.38 5.10
C GLU A 488 -21.07 1.25 6.51
N LEU A 489 -19.91 1.87 6.76
CA LEU A 489 -19.29 1.86 8.09
C LEU A 489 -20.19 2.51 9.14
N ILE A 490 -20.74 3.68 8.82
CA ILE A 490 -21.63 4.40 9.75
C ILE A 490 -22.87 3.55 10.01
N ALA A 491 -23.50 3.00 8.97
CA ALA A 491 -24.67 2.14 9.09
C ALA A 491 -24.39 0.92 9.98
N HIS A 492 -23.24 0.26 9.80
CA HIS A 492 -22.79 -0.85 10.64
C HIS A 492 -22.64 -0.43 12.11
N ARG A 493 -21.94 0.67 12.39
CA ARG A 493 -21.71 1.18 13.76
C ARG A 493 -23.02 1.61 14.43
N CYS A 494 -23.91 2.27 13.69
CA CYS A 494 -25.26 2.61 14.13
C CYS A 494 -26.11 1.37 14.42
N GLY A 495 -25.95 0.30 13.64
CA GLY A 495 -26.58 -1.00 13.89
C GLY A 495 -26.14 -1.62 15.22
N ILE A 496 -24.83 -1.63 15.50
CA ILE A 496 -24.27 -2.10 16.78
C ILE A 496 -24.79 -1.26 17.96
N GLN A 497 -24.79 0.07 17.81
CA GLN A 497 -25.29 1.00 18.82
C GLN A 497 -26.83 0.99 18.96
N ARG A 498 -27.55 0.29 18.07
CA ARG A 498 -29.01 0.27 17.97
C ARG A 498 -29.61 1.68 17.83
N SER A 499 -28.97 2.53 17.03
CA SER A 499 -29.47 3.86 16.70
C SER A 499 -30.85 3.77 16.03
N SER A 500 -31.80 4.57 16.50
CA SER A 500 -33.18 4.55 16.02
C SER A 500 -33.38 5.42 14.78
N PRO A 501 -34.38 5.12 13.93
CA PRO A 501 -34.74 5.97 12.79
C PRO A 501 -35.00 7.43 13.20
N SER A 502 -35.61 7.66 14.36
CA SER A 502 -35.88 9.01 14.89
C SER A 502 -34.60 9.77 15.24
N LYS A 503 -33.53 9.10 15.68
CA LYS A 503 -32.25 9.74 15.98
C LYS A 503 -31.59 10.25 14.70
N LEU A 504 -31.50 9.41 13.67
CA LEU A 504 -30.97 9.80 12.36
C LEU A 504 -31.86 10.87 11.71
N GLY A 505 -33.18 10.73 11.83
CA GLY A 505 -34.14 11.72 11.30
C GLY A 505 -34.01 13.09 11.95
N ALA A 506 -33.81 13.14 13.28
CA ALA A 506 -33.51 14.37 14.00
C ALA A 506 -32.17 14.99 13.58
N ALA A 507 -31.12 14.16 13.41
CA ALA A 507 -29.82 14.62 12.95
C ALA A 507 -29.87 15.21 11.53
N LEU A 508 -30.59 14.55 10.60
CA LEU A 508 -30.79 15.02 9.23
C LEU A 508 -31.57 16.35 9.21
N ARG A 509 -32.67 16.43 9.97
CA ARG A 509 -33.47 17.65 10.06
C ARG A 509 -32.64 18.82 10.58
N TYR A 510 -31.87 18.60 11.64
CA TYR A 510 -31.07 19.66 12.24
C TYR A 510 -30.02 20.20 11.27
N VAL A 511 -29.28 19.34 10.56
CA VAL A 511 -28.28 19.79 9.58
C VAL A 511 -28.92 20.42 8.34
N ALA A 512 -30.04 19.89 7.85
CA ALA A 512 -30.72 20.42 6.65
C ALA A 512 -31.33 21.81 6.87
N GLU A 513 -31.57 22.21 8.12
CA GLU A 513 -31.99 23.57 8.48
C GLU A 513 -30.82 24.57 8.54
N GLN A 514 -29.56 24.10 8.59
CA GLN A 514 -28.38 24.96 8.61
C GLN A 514 -27.96 25.39 7.19
N PRO A 515 -27.52 26.64 7.00
CA PRO A 515 -27.02 27.11 5.72
C PRO A 515 -25.72 26.39 5.35
N ASP A 516 -25.55 26.11 4.06
CA ASP A 516 -24.34 25.55 3.45
C ASP A 516 -23.88 24.17 3.97
N GLN A 517 -24.74 23.44 4.71
CA GLN A 517 -24.42 22.09 5.23
C GLN A 517 -24.98 20.95 4.34
N GLY A 518 -25.13 21.21 3.03
CA GLY A 518 -25.75 20.26 2.09
C GLY A 518 -25.02 18.92 2.01
N THR A 519 -23.69 18.94 2.06
CA THR A 519 -22.86 17.73 1.96
C THR A 519 -23.04 16.82 3.18
N LEU A 520 -23.02 17.36 4.41
CA LEU A 520 -23.29 16.57 5.62
C LEU A 520 -24.75 16.08 5.66
N ALA A 521 -25.72 16.88 5.21
CA ALA A 521 -27.10 16.44 5.09
C ALA A 521 -27.25 15.27 4.10
N ALA A 522 -26.52 15.30 2.98
CA ALA A 522 -26.44 14.18 2.05
C ALA A 522 -25.86 12.92 2.70
N ASP A 523 -24.77 13.05 3.46
CA ASP A 523 -24.17 11.92 4.20
C ASP A 523 -25.19 11.22 5.11
N VAL A 524 -25.90 12.00 5.95
CA VAL A 524 -26.89 11.44 6.88
C VAL A 524 -28.06 10.79 6.13
N ALA A 525 -28.52 11.41 5.03
CA ALA A 525 -29.58 10.84 4.20
C ALA A 525 -29.17 9.50 3.56
N MET A 526 -27.93 9.40 3.07
CA MET A 526 -27.39 8.15 2.54
C MET A 526 -27.27 7.06 3.62
N VAL A 527 -26.90 7.42 4.86
CA VAL A 527 -26.87 6.47 5.98
C VAL A 527 -28.28 5.97 6.32
N ILE A 528 -29.30 6.84 6.33
CA ILE A 528 -30.71 6.44 6.54
C ILE A 528 -31.12 5.41 5.48
N GLN A 529 -30.78 5.66 4.22
CA GLN A 529 -31.07 4.78 3.10
C GLN A 529 -30.32 3.45 3.19
N GLN A 530 -29.04 3.48 3.54
CA GLN A 530 -28.20 2.29 3.75
C GLN A 530 -28.73 1.39 4.87
N MET A 531 -29.30 1.98 5.93
CA MET A 531 -29.95 1.26 7.01
C MET A 531 -31.37 0.76 6.68
N GLY A 532 -31.91 1.13 5.51
CA GLY A 532 -33.29 0.80 5.11
C GLY A 532 -34.35 1.50 5.95
N PHE A 533 -34.00 2.61 6.60
CA PHE A 533 -34.93 3.34 7.48
C PHE A 533 -35.84 4.28 6.69
N ALA A 534 -37.12 4.33 7.09
CA ALA A 534 -38.04 5.33 6.59
C ALA A 534 -37.83 6.67 7.32
N TYR A 535 -37.79 7.76 6.56
CA TYR A 535 -37.72 9.11 7.07
C TYR A 535 -39.13 9.71 7.20
N SER A 536 -39.61 9.81 8.44
CA SER A 536 -41.00 10.22 8.75
C SER A 536 -41.14 11.64 9.29
N ASP A 537 -40.04 12.37 9.48
CA ASP A 537 -40.00 13.74 9.99
C ASP A 537 -40.52 14.78 8.96
N ALA A 538 -40.32 16.06 9.24
CA ALA A 538 -40.67 17.15 8.32
C ALA A 538 -39.89 17.06 7.01
N LYS A 539 -40.43 17.61 5.92
CA LYS A 539 -39.75 17.62 4.62
C LYS A 539 -38.43 18.40 4.72
N VAL A 540 -37.34 17.82 4.22
CA VAL A 540 -35.99 18.42 4.24
C VAL A 540 -35.47 18.65 2.83
N PHE A 541 -34.60 19.64 2.69
CA PHE A 541 -33.98 20.03 1.43
C PHE A 541 -32.46 19.92 1.55
N ILE A 542 -31.86 19.10 0.69
CA ILE A 542 -30.41 18.90 0.59
C ILE A 542 -29.96 19.67 -0.64
N ARG A 543 -29.10 20.68 -0.47
CA ARG A 543 -28.75 21.63 -1.54
C ARG A 543 -27.27 21.56 -1.91
N GLY A 544 -26.96 21.58 -3.20
CA GLY A 544 -25.58 21.80 -3.67
C GLY A 544 -24.58 20.70 -3.29
N ALA A 545 -25.05 19.49 -2.96
CA ALA A 545 -24.19 18.39 -2.58
C ALA A 545 -23.65 17.63 -3.79
N MET A 546 -22.40 17.19 -3.72
CA MET A 546 -21.80 16.26 -4.68
C MET A 546 -21.77 14.85 -4.08
N VAL A 547 -22.65 13.99 -4.59
CA VAL A 547 -22.91 12.63 -4.10
C VAL A 547 -22.20 11.61 -5.00
N PRO A 548 -21.21 10.84 -4.48
CA PRO A 548 -20.49 9.86 -5.28
C PRO A 548 -21.38 8.76 -5.86
N GLU A 549 -22.26 8.20 -5.04
CA GLU A 549 -23.14 7.12 -5.47
C GLU A 549 -24.45 7.14 -4.68
N LEU A 550 -25.55 6.85 -5.37
CA LEU A 550 -26.88 6.75 -4.78
C LEU A 550 -27.63 5.55 -5.36
N ILE A 551 -28.14 4.67 -4.50
CA ILE A 551 -28.79 3.41 -4.91
C ILE A 551 -30.26 3.39 -4.52
N LEU A 552 -31.16 3.64 -5.48
CA LEU A 552 -32.61 3.60 -5.26
C LEU A 552 -33.13 2.17 -5.44
N SER A 553 -33.25 1.43 -4.33
CA SER A 553 -33.69 0.04 -4.32
C SER A 553 -35.10 -0.15 -3.75
N LYS A 554 -35.70 -1.32 -4.00
CA LYS A 554 -36.99 -1.71 -3.38
C LYS A 554 -36.92 -1.91 -1.87
N HIS A 555 -35.72 -2.18 -1.37
CA HIS A 555 -35.44 -2.44 0.04
C HIS A 555 -35.09 -1.18 0.81
N ALA A 556 -34.97 -0.04 0.13
CA ALA A 556 -34.81 1.25 0.76
C ALA A 556 -36.07 1.65 1.55
N GLY A 557 -35.88 2.30 2.69
CA GLY A 557 -36.99 2.90 3.44
C GLY A 557 -37.62 4.08 2.70
N ASP A 558 -38.82 4.48 3.11
CA ASP A 558 -39.50 5.64 2.54
C ASP A 558 -38.73 6.93 2.82
N THR A 559 -38.18 7.51 1.78
CA THR A 559 -37.39 8.76 1.80
C THR A 559 -38.06 9.85 0.97
N SER A 560 -39.36 9.71 0.70
CA SER A 560 -40.15 10.64 -0.12
C SER A 560 -40.23 12.08 0.39
N ARG A 561 -39.86 12.29 1.66
CA ARG A 561 -39.77 13.59 2.33
C ARG A 561 -38.38 14.22 2.27
N ILE A 562 -37.42 13.57 1.60
CA ILE A 562 -36.10 14.12 1.32
C ILE A 562 -36.10 14.64 -0.11
N GLU A 563 -35.71 15.90 -0.28
CA GLU A 563 -35.58 16.53 -1.58
C GLU A 563 -34.15 17.02 -1.82
N PHE A 564 -33.50 16.52 -2.87
CA PHE A 564 -32.20 17.01 -3.34
C PHE A 564 -32.41 18.13 -4.36
N GLN A 565 -31.71 19.25 -4.19
CA GLN A 565 -31.81 20.43 -5.05
C GLN A 565 -30.43 20.87 -5.51
N ASP A 566 -30.27 21.09 -6.82
CA ASP A 566 -29.02 21.61 -7.39
C ASP A 566 -27.80 20.74 -7.01
N CYS A 567 -28.02 19.42 -6.86
CA CYS A 567 -27.00 18.44 -6.47
C CYS A 567 -26.40 17.74 -7.70
N VAL A 568 -25.17 17.25 -7.56
CA VAL A 568 -24.50 16.41 -8.55
C VAL A 568 -24.42 14.99 -8.01
N VAL A 569 -24.90 14.01 -8.76
CA VAL A 569 -24.79 12.58 -8.43
C VAL A 569 -23.92 11.91 -9.49
N ILE A 570 -22.76 11.38 -9.09
CA ILE A 570 -21.80 10.79 -10.05
C ILE A 570 -22.34 9.46 -10.57
N ARG A 571 -22.81 8.58 -9.68
CA ARG A 571 -23.43 7.29 -10.05
C ARG A 571 -24.81 7.15 -9.40
N LEU A 572 -25.84 6.99 -10.21
CA LEU A 572 -27.19 6.69 -9.76
C LEU A 572 -27.58 5.29 -10.22
N ASP A 573 -27.79 4.37 -9.28
CA ASP A 573 -28.40 3.07 -9.56
C ASP A 573 -29.88 3.14 -9.20
N VAL A 574 -30.76 2.81 -10.15
CA VAL A 574 -32.21 2.76 -9.92
C VAL A 574 -32.73 1.38 -10.27
N GLU A 575 -33.05 0.59 -9.25
CA GLU A 575 -33.66 -0.72 -9.45
C GLU A 575 -35.00 -0.60 -10.18
N HIS A 576 -35.31 -1.58 -11.01
CA HIS A 576 -36.52 -1.57 -11.84
C HIS A 576 -37.80 -1.58 -10.99
N ASP A 577 -37.81 -2.38 -9.91
CA ASP A 577 -38.94 -2.59 -8.99
C ASP A 577 -38.92 -1.64 -7.78
N ALA A 578 -38.04 -0.63 -7.77
CA ALA A 578 -38.01 0.37 -6.72
C ALA A 578 -39.32 1.20 -6.72
N PRO A 579 -40.01 1.34 -5.58
CA PRO A 579 -41.29 2.02 -5.51
C PRO A 579 -41.11 3.54 -5.62
N ALA A 580 -41.47 4.11 -6.77
CA ALA A 580 -41.35 5.54 -7.03
C ALA A 580 -41.95 6.43 -5.93
N ALA A 581 -43.07 6.02 -5.31
CA ALA A 581 -43.70 6.76 -4.22
C ALA A 581 -42.76 7.01 -3.03
N ALA A 582 -41.91 6.04 -2.70
CA ALA A 582 -41.00 6.04 -1.55
C ALA A 582 -39.62 6.67 -1.86
N MET A 583 -39.32 6.95 -3.14
CA MET A 583 -38.06 7.57 -3.56
C MET A 583 -37.98 9.04 -3.12
N PRO A 584 -36.77 9.58 -2.89
CA PRO A 584 -36.58 11.02 -2.71
C PRO A 584 -36.95 11.79 -3.99
N VAL A 585 -37.11 13.11 -3.84
CA VAL A 585 -37.36 14.02 -4.96
C VAL A 585 -36.04 14.70 -5.36
N PHE A 586 -35.79 14.83 -6.65
CA PHE A 586 -34.62 15.52 -7.21
C PHE A 586 -35.11 16.70 -8.04
N VAL A 587 -34.53 17.88 -7.81
CA VAL A 587 -34.91 19.13 -8.47
C VAL A 587 -33.65 19.82 -8.98
N ARG A 588 -33.55 20.05 -10.30
CA ARG A 588 -32.37 20.66 -10.92
C ARG A 588 -31.05 19.94 -10.60
N CYS A 589 -31.11 18.62 -10.45
CA CYS A 589 -29.92 17.81 -10.20
C CYS A 589 -29.27 17.35 -11.50
N TYR A 590 -27.96 17.10 -11.44
CA TYR A 590 -27.18 16.56 -12.54
C TYR A 590 -26.69 15.14 -12.22
N PHE A 591 -26.85 14.21 -13.16
CA PHE A 591 -26.46 12.82 -13.03
C PHE A 591 -25.44 12.43 -14.10
N THR A 592 -24.21 12.07 -13.70
CA THR A 592 -23.13 11.68 -14.65
C THR A 592 -23.40 10.32 -15.28
N ARG A 593 -23.73 9.31 -14.46
CA ARG A 593 -24.00 7.95 -14.93
C ARG A 593 -25.20 7.35 -14.22
N VAL A 594 -26.15 6.84 -15.00
CA VAL A 594 -27.34 6.14 -14.52
C VAL A 594 -27.30 4.67 -14.90
N GLU A 595 -27.53 3.81 -13.92
CA GLU A 595 -27.59 2.35 -14.03
C GLU A 595 -29.00 1.85 -13.66
N GLY A 596 -29.35 0.65 -14.11
CA GLY A 596 -30.68 0.06 -13.90
C GLY A 596 -31.81 0.65 -14.77
N ARG A 597 -31.55 1.81 -15.40
CA ARG A 597 -32.46 2.51 -16.33
C ARG A 597 -31.77 2.76 -17.66
N SER A 598 -32.58 2.88 -18.69
CA SER A 598 -32.11 2.82 -20.07
C SER A 598 -32.24 4.14 -20.85
N GLY A 599 -32.85 5.14 -20.23
CA GLY A 599 -32.98 6.49 -20.76
C GLY A 599 -33.86 7.37 -19.88
N THR A 600 -33.95 8.66 -20.21
CA THR A 600 -34.72 9.65 -19.45
C THR A 600 -36.21 9.30 -19.34
N ASP A 601 -36.79 8.70 -20.38
CA ASP A 601 -38.20 8.28 -20.40
C ASP A 601 -38.51 7.11 -19.45
N ASP A 602 -37.47 6.40 -18.97
CA ASP A 602 -37.57 5.30 -17.99
C ASP A 602 -37.52 5.81 -16.53
N MET A 603 -37.24 7.11 -16.34
CA MET A 603 -37.16 7.74 -15.02
C MET A 603 -38.55 8.18 -14.53
N PRO A 604 -38.89 8.01 -13.24
CA PRO A 604 -40.15 8.49 -12.69
C PRO A 604 -40.27 10.02 -12.75
N PRO A 605 -41.12 10.61 -13.61
CA PRO A 605 -41.10 12.06 -13.87
C PRO A 605 -41.55 12.89 -12.67
N THR A 606 -42.30 12.30 -11.73
CA THR A 606 -42.71 12.98 -10.49
C THR A 606 -41.60 13.07 -9.45
N LYS A 607 -40.48 12.36 -9.66
CA LYS A 607 -39.35 12.31 -8.74
C LYS A 607 -38.11 13.02 -9.29
N PHE A 608 -38.02 13.23 -10.60
CA PHE A 608 -36.91 13.93 -11.25
C PHE A 608 -37.44 15.15 -11.99
N VAL A 609 -37.35 16.32 -11.37
CA VAL A 609 -37.90 17.59 -11.89
C VAL A 609 -36.74 18.45 -12.40
N ASP A 610 -36.79 18.84 -13.68
CA ASP A 610 -35.77 19.66 -14.34
C ASP A 610 -34.34 19.11 -14.17
N CYS A 611 -34.17 17.79 -14.20
CA CYS A 611 -32.87 17.12 -14.01
C CYS A 611 -32.20 16.80 -15.35
N ASP A 612 -30.87 16.84 -15.35
CA ASP A 612 -30.01 16.52 -16.50
C ASP A 612 -29.29 15.19 -16.28
N PHE A 613 -29.18 14.39 -17.35
CA PHE A 613 -28.54 13.06 -17.34
C PHE A 613 -27.50 12.99 -18.44
N GLU A 614 -26.24 12.72 -18.09
CA GLU A 614 -25.13 12.68 -19.04
C GLU A 614 -25.06 11.34 -19.79
N SER A 615 -25.13 10.21 -19.06
CA SER A 615 -25.07 8.88 -19.66
C SER A 615 -25.95 7.86 -18.94
N PHE A 616 -26.58 6.96 -19.70
CA PHE A 616 -27.27 5.77 -19.22
C PHE A 616 -26.45 4.54 -19.64
N GLU A 617 -26.28 3.58 -18.73
CA GLU A 617 -25.53 2.37 -19.06
C GLU A 617 -26.38 1.43 -19.94
N ASN A 618 -26.03 1.36 -21.23
CA ASN A 618 -26.78 0.61 -22.23
C ASN A 618 -26.63 -0.91 -22.02
N ALA A 619 -27.57 -1.54 -21.32
CA ALA A 619 -27.69 -3.01 -21.29
C ALA A 619 -27.84 -3.66 -22.70
N ALA A 620 -28.12 -2.85 -23.74
CA ALA A 620 -28.29 -3.29 -25.13
C ALA A 620 -26.98 -3.56 -25.90
N GLU A 621 -25.81 -3.14 -25.40
CA GLU A 621 -24.56 -3.15 -26.19
C GLU A 621 -23.90 -4.52 -26.35
N THR A 622 -24.05 -5.46 -25.40
CA THR A 622 -23.50 -6.82 -25.51
C THR A 622 -24.58 -7.91 -25.37
N THR A 623 -24.38 -9.08 -25.99
CA THR A 623 -25.33 -10.20 -25.87
C THR A 623 -25.35 -10.75 -24.44
N ASN A 624 -24.21 -10.70 -23.74
CA ASN A 624 -24.10 -11.13 -22.35
C ASN A 624 -24.93 -10.22 -21.43
N ALA A 625 -24.83 -8.89 -21.59
CA ALA A 625 -25.64 -7.94 -20.83
C ALA A 625 -27.16 -8.17 -21.03
N LEU A 626 -27.60 -8.47 -22.26
CA LEU A 626 -29.02 -8.82 -22.51
C LEU A 626 -29.45 -10.13 -21.83
N MET A 627 -28.53 -11.09 -21.65
CA MET A 627 -28.82 -12.36 -20.98
C MET A 627 -28.83 -12.25 -19.45
N GLU A 628 -28.16 -11.24 -18.90
CA GLU A 628 -28.11 -10.92 -17.46
C GLU A 628 -29.34 -10.13 -16.98
N LEU A 629 -30.12 -9.54 -17.89
CA LEU A 629 -31.35 -8.81 -17.55
C LEU A 629 -32.32 -9.66 -16.69
N PRO A 630 -33.11 -9.08 -15.77
CA PRO A 630 -34.10 -9.82 -14.98
C PRO A 630 -35.39 -10.12 -15.78
N LEU A 631 -35.26 -10.65 -17.01
CA LEU A 631 -36.36 -10.98 -17.91
C LEU A 631 -36.51 -12.50 -18.15
N PRO A 632 -37.69 -12.99 -18.56
CA PRO A 632 -37.87 -14.38 -18.98
C PRO A 632 -36.93 -14.77 -20.13
N THR A 633 -36.48 -16.03 -20.16
CA THR A 633 -35.49 -16.52 -21.14
C THR A 633 -35.91 -16.28 -22.58
N GLY A 634 -37.19 -16.53 -22.93
CA GLY A 634 -37.70 -16.27 -24.28
C GLY A 634 -37.66 -14.79 -24.67
N SER A 635 -37.93 -13.86 -23.75
CA SER A 635 -37.80 -12.41 -23.97
C SER A 635 -36.34 -11.98 -24.17
N LYS A 636 -35.39 -12.56 -23.44
CA LYS A 636 -33.94 -12.32 -23.63
C LYS A 636 -33.45 -12.78 -25.00
N VAL A 637 -33.92 -13.95 -25.44
CA VAL A 637 -33.61 -14.52 -26.76
C VAL A 637 -34.21 -13.66 -27.88
N LEU A 638 -35.43 -13.14 -27.68
CA LEU A 638 -36.07 -12.17 -28.59
C LEU A 638 -35.23 -10.89 -28.73
N LEU A 639 -34.82 -10.27 -27.63
CA LEU A 639 -33.99 -9.06 -27.64
C LEU A 639 -32.64 -9.31 -28.33
N THR A 640 -32.03 -10.46 -28.08
CA THR A 640 -30.80 -10.88 -28.77
C THR A 640 -31.00 -11.02 -30.28
N ALA A 641 -32.12 -11.57 -30.72
CA ALA A 641 -32.46 -11.71 -32.14
C ALA A 641 -32.74 -10.34 -32.80
N LEU A 642 -33.50 -9.46 -32.14
CA LEU A 642 -33.77 -8.10 -32.60
C LEU A 642 -32.48 -7.29 -32.74
N LYS A 643 -31.55 -7.40 -31.77
CA LYS A 643 -30.24 -6.76 -31.84
C LYS A 643 -29.43 -7.23 -33.07
N LYS A 644 -29.36 -8.55 -33.29
CA LYS A 644 -28.63 -9.13 -34.43
C LYS A 644 -29.22 -8.71 -35.78
N LEU A 645 -30.52 -8.46 -35.84
CA LEU A 645 -31.25 -8.07 -37.06
C LEU A 645 -31.25 -6.56 -37.33
N TYR A 646 -31.39 -5.72 -36.30
CA TYR A 646 -31.67 -4.29 -36.46
C TYR A 646 -30.56 -3.35 -35.96
N ALA A 647 -29.80 -3.75 -34.94
CA ALA A 647 -28.75 -2.91 -34.34
C ALA A 647 -27.36 -3.21 -34.94
N GLN A 648 -27.09 -4.45 -35.38
CA GLN A 648 -25.82 -4.82 -35.99
C GLN A 648 -25.83 -4.64 -37.51
N SER A 649 -24.79 -4.05 -38.10
CA SER A 649 -24.68 -3.83 -39.55
C SER A 649 -24.73 -5.14 -40.36
N GLY A 650 -25.57 -5.19 -41.39
CA GLY A 650 -25.69 -6.33 -42.33
C GLY A 650 -27.05 -6.40 -43.01
N SER A 651 -27.12 -7.08 -44.16
CA SER A 651 -28.37 -7.27 -44.94
C SER A 651 -29.20 -8.50 -44.52
N GLY A 652 -28.70 -9.29 -43.56
CA GLY A 652 -29.36 -10.48 -43.02
C GLY A 652 -28.41 -11.35 -42.17
N ARG A 653 -28.96 -12.33 -41.43
CA ARG A 653 -28.23 -13.23 -40.53
C ARG A 653 -28.55 -14.68 -40.83
N ARG A 654 -27.52 -15.54 -40.85
CA ARG A 654 -27.75 -17.00 -40.94
C ARG A 654 -28.48 -17.49 -39.69
N GLU A 655 -29.37 -18.46 -39.84
CA GLU A 655 -30.11 -19.05 -38.71
C GLU A 655 -29.15 -19.59 -37.63
N SER A 656 -28.06 -20.25 -38.03
CA SER A 656 -26.99 -20.71 -37.12
C SER A 656 -26.27 -19.58 -36.35
N ALA A 657 -26.33 -18.33 -36.81
CA ALA A 657 -25.78 -17.19 -36.09
C ALA A 657 -26.71 -16.73 -34.94
N MET A 658 -28.00 -17.07 -34.98
CA MET A 658 -28.95 -16.74 -33.91
C MET A 658 -28.66 -17.54 -32.63
N TYR A 659 -28.20 -18.78 -32.77
CA TYR A 659 -27.80 -19.66 -31.66
C TYR A 659 -26.45 -19.32 -31.01
N ARG A 660 -25.59 -18.54 -31.68
CA ARG A 660 -24.25 -18.20 -31.15
C ARG A 660 -24.34 -17.21 -30.00
N GLY A 661 -23.56 -17.48 -28.94
CA GLY A 661 -23.52 -16.67 -27.72
C GLY A 661 -24.65 -16.99 -26.72
N LEU A 662 -25.45 -18.01 -26.98
CA LEU A 662 -26.51 -18.49 -26.09
C LEU A 662 -26.09 -19.81 -25.43
N ASP A 663 -26.50 -19.99 -24.17
CA ASP A 663 -26.35 -21.23 -23.41
C ASP A 663 -27.35 -22.31 -23.88
N HIS A 664 -27.28 -23.51 -23.31
CA HIS A 664 -28.10 -24.64 -23.77
C HIS A 664 -29.60 -24.36 -23.65
N ARG A 665 -30.05 -23.75 -22.54
CA ARG A 665 -31.47 -23.46 -22.27
C ARG A 665 -32.01 -22.36 -23.20
N ALA A 666 -31.26 -21.27 -23.39
CA ALA A 666 -31.70 -20.19 -24.26
C ALA A 666 -31.77 -20.60 -25.74
N ARG A 667 -30.96 -21.58 -26.18
CA ARG A 667 -31.01 -22.11 -27.56
C ARG A 667 -32.33 -22.80 -27.91
N GLU A 668 -33.02 -23.39 -26.94
CA GLU A 668 -34.29 -24.08 -27.16
C GLU A 668 -35.39 -23.12 -27.64
N HIS A 669 -35.35 -21.86 -27.21
CA HIS A 669 -36.34 -20.84 -27.58
C HIS A 669 -36.06 -20.14 -28.92
N VAL A 670 -34.87 -20.30 -29.52
CA VAL A 670 -34.46 -19.56 -30.73
C VAL A 670 -35.40 -19.82 -31.90
N THR A 671 -35.80 -21.08 -32.12
CA THR A 671 -36.69 -21.45 -33.23
C THR A 671 -38.07 -20.82 -33.06
N GLY A 672 -38.64 -20.87 -31.84
CA GLY A 672 -39.92 -20.27 -31.52
C GLY A 672 -39.91 -18.75 -31.66
N VAL A 673 -38.85 -18.10 -31.19
CA VAL A 673 -38.64 -16.65 -31.31
C VAL A 673 -38.53 -16.21 -32.78
N LEU A 674 -37.83 -16.97 -33.62
CA LEU A 674 -37.69 -16.61 -35.04
C LEU A 674 -39.01 -16.75 -35.82
N GLU A 675 -39.81 -17.77 -35.52
CA GLU A 675 -41.14 -17.90 -36.11
C GLU A 675 -42.11 -16.81 -35.58
N LEU A 676 -42.00 -16.42 -34.31
CA LEU A 676 -42.74 -15.29 -33.74
C LEU A 676 -42.37 -13.97 -34.46
N LEU A 677 -41.06 -13.70 -34.62
CA LEU A 677 -40.59 -12.54 -35.38
C LEU A 677 -41.05 -12.55 -36.84
N ARG A 678 -41.19 -13.74 -37.45
CA ARG A 678 -41.73 -13.89 -38.80
C ARG A 678 -43.21 -13.56 -38.87
N LYS A 679 -43.98 -14.12 -37.94
CA LYS A 679 -45.44 -13.92 -37.82
C LYS A 679 -45.79 -12.45 -37.62
N GLU A 680 -45.04 -11.77 -36.75
CA GLU A 680 -45.23 -10.36 -36.40
C GLU A 680 -44.55 -9.38 -37.38
N GLY A 681 -44.02 -9.87 -38.50
CA GLY A 681 -43.48 -9.04 -39.58
C GLY A 681 -42.11 -8.41 -39.30
N PHE A 682 -41.41 -8.80 -38.22
CA PHE A 682 -40.07 -8.32 -37.87
C PHE A 682 -38.95 -9.00 -38.67
N ALA A 683 -39.16 -10.20 -39.20
CA ALA A 683 -38.12 -10.89 -39.96
C ALA A 683 -38.70 -11.69 -41.12
N VAL A 684 -37.96 -11.75 -42.23
CA VAL A 684 -38.31 -12.58 -43.39
C VAL A 684 -37.29 -13.71 -43.53
N ARG A 685 -37.79 -14.94 -43.69
CA ARG A 685 -36.98 -16.14 -43.92
C ARG A 685 -36.70 -16.30 -45.42
N ALA A 686 -35.44 -16.29 -45.82
CA ALA A 686 -35.00 -16.52 -47.19
C ALA A 686 -33.99 -17.68 -47.25
N ARG A 687 -33.98 -18.42 -48.37
CA ARG A 687 -33.05 -19.52 -48.61
C ARG A 687 -32.05 -19.13 -49.70
N ILE A 688 -30.77 -19.08 -49.37
CA ILE A 688 -29.69 -18.73 -50.32
C ILE A 688 -28.61 -19.81 -50.24
N ALA A 689 -28.30 -20.45 -51.37
CA ALA A 689 -27.27 -21.49 -51.48
C ALA A 689 -27.37 -22.56 -50.37
N ASP A 690 -28.58 -23.11 -50.23
CA ASP A 690 -28.95 -24.17 -49.27
C ASP A 690 -28.79 -23.80 -47.77
N ARG A 691 -28.78 -22.49 -47.46
CA ARG A 691 -28.73 -21.98 -46.08
C ARG A 691 -29.91 -21.05 -45.80
N THR A 692 -30.49 -21.17 -44.61
CA THR A 692 -31.52 -20.24 -44.14
C THR A 692 -30.89 -18.94 -43.65
N ILE A 693 -31.37 -17.82 -44.18
CA ILE A 693 -31.01 -16.46 -43.79
C ILE A 693 -32.28 -15.71 -43.35
N TRP A 694 -32.18 -15.05 -42.22
CA TRP A 694 -33.18 -14.17 -41.64
C TRP A 694 -32.83 -12.72 -41.95
N MET A 695 -33.72 -12.02 -42.65
CA MET A 695 -33.53 -10.63 -43.03
C MET A 695 -34.46 -9.74 -42.20
N PRO A 696 -33.98 -8.59 -41.69
CA PRO A 696 -34.86 -7.63 -41.03
C PRO A 696 -35.89 -7.08 -42.01
N SER A 697 -37.08 -6.74 -41.51
CA SER A 697 -38.07 -6.00 -42.29
C SER A 697 -37.49 -4.64 -42.69
N ARG A 698 -37.81 -4.20 -43.92
CA ARG A 698 -37.45 -2.87 -44.43
C ARG A 698 -38.45 -1.80 -44.02
N ASP A 699 -39.50 -2.18 -43.29
CA ASP A 699 -40.48 -1.27 -42.75
C ASP A 699 -39.84 -0.38 -41.65
N THR A 700 -39.98 0.93 -41.81
CA THR A 700 -39.40 1.93 -40.92
C THR A 700 -40.07 1.94 -39.55
N GLU A 701 -41.36 1.62 -39.47
CA GLU A 701 -42.10 1.56 -38.20
C GLU A 701 -41.73 0.31 -37.39
N VAL A 702 -41.59 -0.83 -38.06
CA VAL A 702 -41.11 -2.09 -37.44
C VAL A 702 -39.68 -1.92 -36.93
N ARG A 703 -38.80 -1.29 -37.72
CA ARG A 703 -37.45 -0.95 -37.29
C ARG A 703 -37.45 -0.04 -36.06
N ARG A 704 -38.29 1.01 -36.04
CA ARG A 704 -38.42 1.92 -34.89
C ARG A 704 -38.90 1.19 -33.64
N ARG A 705 -39.90 0.30 -33.77
CA ARG A 705 -40.42 -0.54 -32.69
C ARG A 705 -39.36 -1.51 -32.13
N ALA A 706 -38.59 -2.16 -33.02
CA ALA A 706 -37.48 -3.03 -32.65
C ALA A 706 -36.39 -2.29 -31.85
N LEU A 707 -35.99 -1.11 -32.32
CA LEU A 707 -34.99 -0.29 -31.62
C LEU A 707 -35.53 0.26 -30.30
N LYS A 708 -36.82 0.59 -30.20
CA LYS A 708 -37.46 1.01 -28.94
C LYS A 708 -37.44 -0.10 -27.89
N MET A 709 -37.73 -1.35 -28.28
CA MET A 709 -37.60 -2.51 -27.39
C MET A 709 -36.16 -2.76 -26.93
N LEU A 710 -35.17 -2.52 -27.81
CA LEU A 710 -33.75 -2.63 -27.44
C LEU A 710 -33.27 -1.49 -26.55
N ALA A 711 -33.79 -0.29 -26.78
CA ALA A 711 -33.47 0.90 -26.01
C ALA A 711 -34.08 0.86 -24.61
N ALA A 712 -35.21 0.19 -24.40
CA ALA A 712 -35.82 0.04 -23.07
C ALA A 712 -36.38 -1.39 -22.84
N PRO A 713 -35.52 -2.42 -22.71
CA PRO A 713 -35.95 -3.83 -22.68
C PRO A 713 -36.89 -4.19 -21.53
N SER A 714 -36.68 -3.57 -20.36
CA SER A 714 -37.44 -3.86 -19.14
C SER A 714 -38.72 -3.03 -19.00
N ALA A 715 -38.77 -1.83 -19.60
CA ALA A 715 -39.94 -0.94 -19.56
C ALA A 715 -40.86 -1.10 -20.79
N ALA A 716 -40.41 -1.77 -21.84
CA ALA A 716 -41.20 -2.01 -23.03
C ALA A 716 -42.38 -2.96 -22.73
N ALA A 717 -43.57 -2.39 -22.53
CA ALA A 717 -44.83 -3.12 -22.45
C ALA A 717 -45.29 -3.67 -23.82
N ASP A 718 -44.34 -4.01 -24.70
CA ASP A 718 -44.61 -4.45 -26.05
C ASP A 718 -45.24 -5.86 -26.04
N PRO A 719 -46.38 -6.08 -26.72
CA PRO A 719 -47.02 -7.38 -26.79
C PRO A 719 -46.08 -8.51 -27.25
N LEU A 720 -45.10 -8.20 -28.10
CA LEU A 720 -44.13 -9.16 -28.61
C LEU A 720 -43.22 -9.71 -27.51
N LEU A 721 -42.79 -8.87 -26.56
CA LEU A 721 -41.96 -9.29 -25.43
C LEU A 721 -42.72 -10.20 -24.47
N ARG A 722 -44.03 -9.97 -24.32
CA ARG A 722 -44.93 -10.81 -23.50
C ARG A 722 -45.22 -12.15 -24.15
N GLU A 723 -45.46 -12.18 -25.47
CA GLU A 723 -45.65 -13.44 -26.21
C GLU A 723 -44.37 -14.27 -26.18
N ALA A 724 -43.20 -13.64 -26.36
CA ALA A 724 -41.92 -14.32 -26.24
C ALA A 724 -41.61 -14.84 -24.82
N ALA A 725 -42.16 -14.21 -23.77
CA ALA A 725 -42.00 -14.70 -22.40
C ALA A 725 -42.73 -16.04 -22.14
N THR A 726 -43.69 -16.39 -22.99
CA THR A 726 -44.51 -17.61 -22.86
C THR A 726 -44.02 -18.80 -23.71
N LEU A 727 -42.97 -18.58 -24.52
CA LEU A 727 -42.22 -19.61 -25.23
C LEU A 727 -41.22 -20.29 -24.29
#